data_AF-A0A6P5AMV3-F1
#
_entry.id   AF-A0A6P5AMV3-F1
#
_cell.length_a   1.000
_cell.length_b   1.000
_cell.length_c   1.000
_cell.angle_alpha   90.00
_cell.angle_beta   90.00
_cell.angle_gamma   90.00
#
_symmetry.space_group_name_H-M   'P 1'
#
loop_
_entity.id
_entity.type
_entity.pdbx_description
1 polymer ?
#
loop_
_entity_poly.entity_id
_entity_poly.type
_entity_poly.pdbx_seq_one_letter_code
_entity_poly.pdbx_strand_id
1 'polypeptide(L)'
;MSTMLQAVVLLLLVVAHIGNADNSAVSQDFVPLCSNPEYDVTFSPATVTVSTTVFDLSLTTAKLRARHRLMKYFRGANDQGVEMTAPFTNVIQTRAPTDLFREVTLAIPLPEDVWDNIPKPTDSKVRIDKVPRNIAYVRNVRNKAALGFSVEREAKKLFGILKKNGEPYWGDDDYYYIIQSKSPENGRVINQVAIFSINDRASHVYIRAKGLKAHVQNQLPVCLRKGNPEAWDLLGEAPKDVDADIDLTRVEAGENYCNDPDCPESKVLQTYDTPLEKREYTGTASMVFAAAPSCHLHAAYGMAQRAIYDKLNAAGLMEGRPFRMFGPVMGQIYQRKAGEDECNKVFVQSIDVPEEVLASEKLPDFVFGQEPYDQDVVMDLKVHRRDYPGPFTAYVRHFGGYADEEEIYRQGKALMADLDSRGICYIPNMLEFVEYNRGSRQFDRHNEVLYYAFPGVTCEPEKPDWFIPVHLDSPPKGDETNALDLLLPSLDDLCRNNDCVKRQTVRRFENFLEEKIQTPGSSVCAKQKFCTSVREASKQAISKLLSYFNGYNKEQQRIDMPRPLFHYMNLTNIAKEGCNKEMLTCSFVPKRIAAVPPEPVDKNILLIASTEVNGYTMPFGDLTDKEIMQTMIHFNKSLAGLEKFGIAYDKQTFGIMEYFAADEELHHNALFVRKLEKGMVSEEDVVPESTDAEERPRLHSLVKDHGDNVLEIRMNPKMYACVDTESCNAFFTRKTMIALHDYFAGNNDGNVDLGSLSPLFYHTGEPKVEGCPYGLSSCAAIPEEFYENTPKPSDERVTIFDATKLTGVGYATTLYEAPEGDEGWTAVFEKLAAKLDEKDLLFNREYGFFFREAHPFDTSNEPAYVAYWKQSAESEGEGESEMSAEEDKEMPTEGPAAEKSEDGEKAEMPTELSAVSKTAMPDKEEGAAVPATEAPAGSSAETEER
;
A
#
# COMPACT_ATOMS: atom_id res chain seq x y z
N MET A 1 73.63 -12.17 -1.14
CA MET A 1 72.80 -13.37 -0.88
C MET A 1 72.21 -13.38 0.52
N SER A 2 72.99 -13.44 1.61
CA SER A 2 72.47 -13.51 3.00
C SER A 2 71.42 -12.43 3.34
N THR A 3 71.70 -11.16 3.03
CA THR A 3 70.77 -10.03 3.26
C THR A 3 69.45 -10.14 2.50
N MET A 4 69.48 -10.67 1.27
CA MET A 4 68.27 -10.86 0.46
C MET A 4 67.40 -12.01 1.01
N LEU A 5 68.05 -13.07 1.52
CA LEU A 5 67.36 -14.17 2.18
C LEU A 5 66.75 -13.73 3.52
N GLN A 6 67.45 -12.91 4.30
CA GLN A 6 66.91 -12.30 5.52
C GLN A 6 65.72 -11.39 5.22
N ALA A 7 65.75 -10.57 4.17
CA ALA A 7 64.62 -9.74 3.77
C ALA A 7 63.39 -10.57 3.37
N VAL A 8 63.58 -11.66 2.60
CA VAL A 8 62.50 -12.59 2.22
C VAL A 8 61.94 -13.34 3.43
N VAL A 9 62.79 -13.79 4.36
CA VAL A 9 62.36 -14.45 5.60
C VAL A 9 61.61 -13.47 6.51
N LEU A 10 62.03 -12.21 6.61
CA LEU A 10 61.29 -11.19 7.36
C LEU A 10 59.92 -10.91 6.72
N LEU A 11 59.86 -10.82 5.39
CA LEU A 11 58.59 -10.65 4.65
C LEU A 11 57.63 -11.83 4.92
N LEU A 12 58.14 -13.06 4.87
CA LEU A 12 57.38 -14.28 5.14
C LEU A 12 56.92 -14.38 6.60
N LEU A 13 57.75 -13.97 7.56
CA LEU A 13 57.38 -13.92 8.98
C LEU A 13 56.32 -12.84 9.26
N VAL A 14 56.40 -11.67 8.63
CA VAL A 14 55.36 -10.64 8.71
C VAL A 14 54.04 -11.14 8.09
N VAL A 15 54.09 -11.85 6.96
CA VAL A 15 52.91 -12.49 6.36
C VAL A 15 52.32 -13.58 7.27
N ALA A 16 53.15 -14.38 7.95
CA ALA A 16 52.70 -15.44 8.85
C ALA A 16 52.08 -14.90 10.16
N HIS A 17 52.65 -13.84 10.76
CA HIS A 17 52.16 -13.26 12.02
C HIS A 17 50.84 -12.47 11.87
N ILE A 18 50.44 -12.12 10.64
CA ILE A 18 49.15 -11.46 10.34
C ILE A 18 47.99 -12.49 10.26
N GLY A 19 48.27 -13.79 10.21
CA GLY A 19 47.27 -14.83 9.89
C GLY A 19 46.66 -15.60 11.07
N ASN A 20 46.91 -15.24 12.33
CA ASN A 20 46.66 -16.13 13.48
C ASN A 20 45.77 -15.55 14.61
N ALA A 21 44.92 -14.58 14.29
CA ALA A 21 43.98 -13.95 15.24
C ALA A 21 42.57 -13.83 14.62
N ASP A 22 41.93 -14.96 14.30
CA ASP A 22 40.59 -15.02 13.67
C ASP A 22 39.75 -16.18 14.25
N ASN A 23 39.30 -16.06 15.52
CA ASN A 23 38.53 -17.11 16.22
C ASN A 23 37.05 -16.77 16.51
N SER A 24 36.58 -15.53 16.32
CA SER A 24 35.14 -15.22 16.36
C SER A 24 34.54 -15.31 14.95
N ALA A 25 33.53 -16.17 14.79
CA ALA A 25 32.76 -16.28 13.58
C ALA A 25 31.56 -15.33 13.63
N VAL A 26 31.82 -14.01 13.63
CA VAL A 26 30.77 -13.03 13.33
C VAL A 26 30.51 -13.09 11.83
N SER A 27 29.55 -13.93 11.46
CA SER A 27 29.05 -14.08 10.10
C SER A 27 28.13 -12.90 9.81
N GLN A 28 28.41 -12.16 8.74
CA GLN A 28 27.37 -11.31 8.16
C GLN A 28 26.49 -12.26 7.34
N ASP A 29 25.32 -12.61 7.86
CA ASP A 29 24.47 -13.64 7.28
C ASP A 29 23.76 -13.10 6.02
N PHE A 30 24.38 -13.38 4.87
CA PHE A 30 23.79 -13.15 3.55
C PHE A 30 22.67 -14.16 3.32
N VAL A 31 21.42 -13.74 3.53
CA VAL A 31 20.25 -14.60 3.41
C VAL A 31 19.86 -14.73 1.93
N PRO A 32 19.90 -15.93 1.32
CA PRO A 32 19.44 -16.12 -0.06
C PRO A 32 17.92 -15.97 -0.12
N LEU A 33 17.45 -14.97 -0.88
CA LEU A 33 16.02 -14.72 -1.13
C LEU A 33 15.49 -15.57 -2.30
N CYS A 34 16.32 -15.73 -3.33
CA CYS A 34 16.04 -16.58 -4.48
C CYS A 34 17.36 -17.03 -5.12
N SER A 35 17.33 -18.12 -5.88
CA SER A 35 18.48 -18.61 -6.63
C SER A 35 18.08 -19.04 -8.03
N ASN A 36 18.99 -18.87 -8.98
CA ASN A 36 18.93 -19.51 -10.29
C ASN A 36 20.31 -20.12 -10.65
N PRO A 37 20.43 -20.90 -11.74
CA PRO A 37 21.71 -21.55 -12.09
C PRO A 37 22.88 -20.61 -12.42
N GLU A 38 22.63 -19.31 -12.60
CA GLU A 38 23.62 -18.29 -12.95
C GLU A 38 24.04 -17.40 -11.77
N TYR A 39 23.14 -17.11 -10.83
CA TYR A 39 23.40 -16.31 -9.62
C TYR A 39 22.34 -16.52 -8.53
N ASP A 40 22.71 -16.13 -7.32
CA ASP A 40 21.84 -16.01 -6.16
C ASP A 40 21.40 -14.53 -6.01
N VAL A 41 20.23 -14.28 -5.43
CA VAL A 41 19.81 -12.95 -4.95
C VAL A 41 19.80 -13.02 -3.44
N THR A 42 20.62 -12.20 -2.79
CA THR A 42 20.80 -12.24 -1.33
C THR A 42 20.39 -10.93 -0.69
N PHE A 43 19.78 -11.03 0.48
CA PHE A 43 19.62 -9.94 1.43
C PHE A 43 20.84 -9.84 2.34
N SER A 44 21.20 -8.61 2.70
CA SER A 44 22.14 -8.30 3.79
C SER A 44 21.41 -7.40 4.79
N PRO A 45 21.43 -7.73 6.10
CA PRO A 45 20.89 -6.85 7.13
C PRO A 45 21.69 -5.53 7.19
N ALA A 46 21.08 -4.52 7.81
CA ALA A 46 21.79 -3.28 8.14
C ALA A 46 22.91 -3.58 9.14
N THR A 47 24.04 -2.89 9.00
CA THR A 47 25.24 -3.17 9.79
C THR A 47 26.14 -1.93 9.88
N VAL A 48 26.92 -1.83 10.95
CA VAL A 48 27.97 -0.81 11.06
C VAL A 48 29.29 -1.39 10.60
N THR A 49 30.01 -0.70 9.71
CA THR A 49 31.29 -1.17 9.19
C THR A 49 32.40 -0.17 9.45
N VAL A 50 33.61 -0.67 9.68
CA VAL A 50 34.83 0.14 9.60
C VAL A 50 35.46 -0.05 8.22
N SER A 51 35.66 1.04 7.50
CA SER A 51 36.05 1.04 6.09
C SER A 51 37.27 1.92 5.82
N THR A 52 37.97 1.65 4.71
CA THR A 52 39.01 2.55 4.23
C THR A 52 39.29 2.37 2.74
N THR A 53 39.46 3.49 2.03
CA THR A 53 39.71 3.53 0.59
C THR A 53 41.19 3.67 0.26
N VAL A 54 41.60 3.00 -0.81
CA VAL A 54 42.95 3.04 -1.39
C VAL A 54 42.84 3.05 -2.92
N PHE A 55 43.55 3.97 -3.56
CA PHE A 55 43.71 4.00 -5.02
C PHE A 55 44.98 3.24 -5.43
N ASP A 56 44.85 2.33 -6.40
CA ASP A 56 45.92 1.42 -6.84
C ASP A 56 45.69 0.96 -8.29
N LEU A 57 46.73 0.44 -8.93
CA LEU A 57 46.61 -0.34 -10.18
C LEU A 57 46.19 -1.79 -9.89
N SER A 58 46.54 -2.29 -8.70
CA SER A 58 46.39 -3.68 -8.26
C SER A 58 45.42 -3.79 -7.08
N LEU A 59 44.29 -4.48 -7.32
CA LEU A 59 43.32 -4.85 -6.29
C LEU A 59 43.97 -5.59 -5.10
N THR A 60 44.97 -6.44 -5.36
CA THR A 60 45.70 -7.18 -4.32
C THR A 60 46.55 -6.25 -3.47
N THR A 61 47.25 -5.31 -4.09
CA THR A 61 48.11 -4.34 -3.39
C THR A 61 47.25 -3.36 -2.59
N ALA A 62 46.14 -2.88 -3.15
CA ALA A 62 45.16 -2.06 -2.48
C ALA A 62 44.60 -2.75 -1.22
N LYS A 63 44.11 -4.00 -1.36
CA LYS A 63 43.57 -4.77 -0.23
C LYS A 63 44.61 -4.93 0.88
N LEU A 64 45.87 -5.23 0.56
CA LEU A 64 46.93 -5.38 1.56
C LEU A 64 47.19 -4.06 2.31
N ARG A 65 47.25 -2.93 1.60
CA ARG A 65 47.41 -1.60 2.21
C ARG A 65 46.20 -1.23 3.09
N ALA A 66 44.98 -1.44 2.59
CA ALA A 66 43.74 -1.17 3.30
C ALA A 66 43.59 -2.06 4.55
N ARG A 67 43.85 -3.37 4.44
CA ARG A 67 43.80 -4.29 5.60
C ARG A 67 44.86 -3.93 6.63
N HIS A 68 46.08 -3.56 6.22
CA HIS A 68 47.09 -3.10 7.18
C HIS A 68 46.63 -1.86 7.97
N ARG A 69 45.93 -0.93 7.33
CA ARG A 69 45.33 0.24 7.99
C ARG A 69 44.22 -0.16 8.97
N LEU A 70 43.21 -0.93 8.53
CA LEU A 70 42.13 -1.38 9.42
C LEU A 70 42.62 -2.24 10.59
N MET A 71 43.61 -3.12 10.37
CA MET A 71 44.20 -3.92 11.46
C MET A 71 44.93 -3.09 12.52
N LYS A 72 45.28 -1.81 12.26
CA LYS A 72 45.75 -0.90 13.32
C LYS A 72 44.59 -0.42 14.18
N TYR A 73 43.48 -0.03 13.56
CA TYR A 73 42.27 0.41 14.27
C TYR A 73 41.77 -0.67 15.26
N PHE A 74 41.68 -1.92 14.81
CA PHE A 74 41.33 -3.06 15.67
C PHE A 74 42.37 -3.36 16.77
N ARG A 75 43.62 -2.86 16.65
CA ARG A 75 44.69 -2.99 17.66
C ARG A 75 44.90 -1.69 18.45
N GLY A 76 43.80 -1.00 18.80
CA GLY A 76 43.86 0.19 19.64
C GLY A 76 44.30 1.49 18.96
N ALA A 77 44.41 1.55 17.61
CA ALA A 77 44.60 2.83 16.90
C ALA A 77 43.26 3.59 16.74
N ASN A 78 42.61 3.84 17.88
CA ASN A 78 41.37 4.56 18.05
C ASN A 78 41.47 5.45 19.30
N ASP A 79 40.57 6.42 19.44
CA ASP A 79 40.61 7.45 20.50
C ASP A 79 40.51 6.89 21.93
N GLN A 80 39.85 5.75 22.12
CA GLN A 80 39.75 5.05 23.40
C GLN A 80 40.94 4.11 23.67
N GLY A 81 41.81 3.85 22.69
CA GLY A 81 42.92 2.89 22.80
C GLY A 81 42.49 1.42 22.92
N VAL A 82 41.24 1.10 22.58
CA VAL A 82 40.63 -0.22 22.82
C VAL A 82 40.98 -1.20 21.71
N GLU A 83 41.51 -2.37 22.07
CA GLU A 83 41.65 -3.49 21.13
C GLU A 83 40.30 -4.19 20.92
N MET A 84 40.00 -4.52 19.66
CA MET A 84 38.75 -5.16 19.23
C MET A 84 39.08 -6.39 18.37
N THR A 85 38.28 -7.44 18.47
CA THR A 85 38.46 -8.61 17.60
C THR A 85 37.92 -8.30 16.21
N ALA A 86 38.82 -8.20 15.22
CA ALA A 86 38.40 -8.08 13.82
C ALA A 86 37.76 -9.39 13.34
N PRO A 87 36.53 -9.37 12.80
CA PRO A 87 35.98 -10.56 12.16
C PRO A 87 36.72 -10.89 10.86
N PHE A 88 36.68 -12.17 10.47
CA PHE A 88 37.32 -12.62 9.23
C PHE A 88 36.63 -12.04 7.98
N THR A 89 35.35 -11.68 8.08
CA THR A 89 34.55 -11.15 6.96
C THR A 89 35.16 -9.86 6.41
N ASN A 90 35.61 -9.90 5.15
CA ASN A 90 36.06 -8.73 4.41
C ASN A 90 35.08 -8.48 3.26
N VAL A 91 34.59 -7.25 3.12
CA VAL A 91 33.87 -6.80 1.92
C VAL A 91 34.73 -5.79 1.18
N ILE A 92 34.99 -6.01 -0.10
CA ILE A 92 35.79 -5.13 -0.94
C ILE A 92 34.89 -4.52 -2.00
N GLN A 93 34.59 -3.23 -1.88
CA GLN A 93 33.92 -2.43 -2.90
C GLN A 93 34.97 -1.91 -3.88
N THR A 94 34.69 -1.99 -5.19
CA THR A 94 35.64 -1.47 -6.19
C THR A 94 34.96 -1.01 -7.48
N ARG A 95 35.52 0.06 -8.06
CA ARG A 95 35.21 0.64 -9.37
C ARG A 95 36.54 1.01 -10.04
N ALA A 96 36.59 0.97 -11.37
CA ALA A 96 37.65 1.62 -12.14
C ALA A 96 37.08 2.95 -12.70
N PRO A 97 37.18 4.07 -11.97
CA PRO A 97 36.65 5.36 -12.44
C PRO A 97 37.51 5.97 -13.56
N THR A 98 38.76 5.50 -13.73
CA THR A 98 39.67 5.92 -14.80
C THR A 98 40.39 4.69 -15.38
N ASP A 99 40.95 4.81 -16.58
CA ASP A 99 41.76 3.75 -17.20
C ASP A 99 43.04 3.41 -16.43
N LEU A 100 43.49 4.32 -15.56
CA LEU A 100 44.74 4.20 -14.79
C LEU A 100 44.48 3.65 -13.39
N PHE A 101 43.72 4.37 -12.56
CA PHE A 101 43.59 4.06 -11.14
C PHE A 101 42.23 3.48 -10.79
N ARG A 102 42.27 2.39 -10.03
CA ARG A 102 41.10 1.72 -9.44
C ARG A 102 40.86 2.22 -8.03
N GLU A 103 39.61 2.53 -7.72
CA GLU A 103 39.16 2.74 -6.35
C GLU A 103 38.90 1.39 -5.68
N VAL A 104 39.47 1.18 -4.50
CA VAL A 104 39.28 -0.04 -3.70
C VAL A 104 39.02 0.35 -2.25
N THR A 105 37.79 0.16 -1.80
CA THR A 105 37.41 0.31 -0.39
C THR A 105 37.33 -1.07 0.24
N LEU A 106 38.13 -1.30 1.29
CA LEU A 106 37.97 -2.47 2.16
C LEU A 106 37.09 -2.06 3.33
N ALA A 107 36.04 -2.83 3.60
CA ALA A 107 35.20 -2.73 4.78
C ALA A 107 35.24 -4.04 5.57
N ILE A 108 35.19 -3.90 6.89
CA ILE A 108 35.08 -5.00 7.86
C ILE A 108 33.88 -4.65 8.76
N PRO A 109 32.83 -5.49 8.82
CA PRO A 109 31.73 -5.28 9.76
C PRO A 109 32.22 -5.20 11.20
N LEU A 110 31.61 -4.33 12.00
CA LEU A 110 31.84 -4.27 13.44
C LEU A 110 30.88 -5.23 14.16
N PRO A 111 31.35 -6.00 15.15
CA PRO A 111 30.48 -6.79 16.02
C PRO A 111 29.36 -5.94 16.67
N GLU A 112 28.16 -6.50 16.82
CA GLU A 112 27.00 -5.78 17.38
C GLU A 112 27.24 -5.32 18.83
N ASP A 113 28.02 -6.07 19.62
CA ASP A 113 28.36 -5.77 21.00
C ASP A 113 29.26 -4.53 21.19
N VAL A 114 29.74 -3.91 20.10
CA VAL A 114 30.46 -2.63 20.16
C VAL A 114 29.67 -1.44 19.58
N TRP A 115 28.45 -1.62 19.06
CA TRP A 115 27.72 -0.55 18.36
C TRP A 115 27.33 0.63 19.26
N ASP A 116 27.07 0.39 20.55
CA ASP A 116 26.76 1.44 21.54
C ASP A 116 27.96 2.33 21.90
N ASN A 117 29.19 1.88 21.65
CA ASN A 117 30.42 2.59 22.00
C ASN A 117 31.54 2.29 21.00
N ILE A 118 31.32 2.64 19.74
CA ILE A 118 32.34 2.49 18.69
C ILE A 118 33.43 3.54 18.91
N PRO A 119 34.70 3.15 19.14
CA PRO A 119 35.77 4.12 19.36
C PRO A 119 36.17 4.78 18.03
N LYS A 120 36.44 6.08 18.03
CA LYS A 120 36.70 6.85 16.81
C LYS A 120 38.10 6.53 16.26
N PRO A 121 38.28 6.31 14.94
CA PRO A 121 39.60 6.04 14.37
C PRO A 121 40.57 7.22 14.52
N THR A 122 41.84 6.96 14.82
CA THR A 122 42.89 8.00 14.84
C THR A 122 43.56 8.23 13.48
N ASP A 123 43.44 7.29 12.54
CA ASP A 123 43.79 7.48 11.13
C ASP A 123 42.58 8.06 10.41
N SER A 124 42.68 9.31 9.95
CA SER A 124 41.59 10.05 9.30
C SER A 124 41.06 9.37 8.01
N LYS A 125 41.82 8.43 7.44
CA LYS A 125 41.41 7.66 6.25
C LYS A 125 40.65 6.39 6.60
N VAL A 126 40.50 6.07 7.89
CA VAL A 126 39.59 5.03 8.39
C VAL A 126 38.25 5.70 8.72
N ARG A 127 37.16 5.12 8.22
CA ARG A 127 35.80 5.64 8.35
C ARG A 127 34.91 4.62 9.05
N ILE A 128 33.89 5.10 9.74
CA ILE A 128 32.77 4.29 10.22
C ILE A 128 31.60 4.64 9.30
N ASP A 129 30.94 3.62 8.73
CA ASP A 129 29.78 3.79 7.86
C ASP A 129 28.62 2.92 8.40
N LYS A 130 27.44 3.52 8.60
CA LYS A 130 26.17 2.79 8.69
C LYS A 130 25.80 2.30 7.29
N VAL A 131 25.66 0.99 7.12
CA VAL A 131 25.28 0.34 5.85
C VAL A 131 23.84 -0.15 5.96
N PRO A 132 22.92 0.30 5.10
CA PRO A 132 21.52 -0.05 5.14
C PRO A 132 21.25 -1.51 4.75
N ARG A 133 20.01 -1.97 5.00
CA ARG A 133 19.52 -3.24 4.47
C ARG A 133 19.58 -3.20 2.95
N ASN A 134 20.20 -4.20 2.34
CA ASN A 134 20.43 -4.20 0.90
C ASN A 134 20.28 -5.58 0.25
N ILE A 135 19.90 -5.57 -1.03
CA ILE A 135 19.74 -6.73 -1.89
C ILE A 135 20.83 -6.68 -2.96
N ALA A 136 21.51 -7.81 -3.17
CA ALA A 136 22.58 -7.95 -4.16
C ALA A 136 22.45 -9.24 -4.96
N TYR A 137 22.95 -9.21 -6.20
CA TYR A 137 23.14 -10.39 -7.02
C TYR A 137 24.50 -11.00 -6.71
N VAL A 138 24.56 -12.26 -6.28
CA VAL A 138 25.77 -12.91 -5.76
C VAL A 138 26.16 -14.12 -6.61
N ARG A 139 27.47 -14.29 -6.82
CA ARG A 139 28.03 -15.42 -7.56
C ARG A 139 29.32 -15.94 -6.93
N ASN A 140 29.33 -17.23 -6.59
CA ASN A 140 30.48 -17.91 -5.98
C ASN A 140 31.69 -18.02 -6.96
N VAL A 141 32.87 -17.59 -6.50
CA VAL A 141 34.14 -17.65 -7.25
C VAL A 141 34.84 -18.99 -7.00
N ARG A 142 34.85 -19.87 -8.01
CA ARG A 142 35.37 -21.25 -7.89
C ARG A 142 36.89 -21.37 -7.77
N ASN A 143 37.66 -20.32 -8.10
CA ASN A 143 39.13 -20.37 -8.16
C ASN A 143 39.78 -19.96 -6.84
N LYS A 144 40.75 -20.76 -6.36
CA LYS A 144 41.52 -20.47 -5.13
C LYS A 144 42.34 -19.17 -5.18
N ALA A 145 42.71 -18.70 -6.39
CA ALA A 145 43.30 -17.39 -6.59
C ALA A 145 42.19 -16.33 -6.58
N ALA A 146 41.77 -15.91 -5.38
CA ALA A 146 40.52 -15.20 -5.16
C ALA A 146 40.61 -13.66 -5.12
N LEU A 147 41.66 -13.08 -5.72
CA LEU A 147 41.83 -11.64 -5.89
C LEU A 147 42.49 -11.35 -7.25
N GLY A 148 42.17 -10.21 -7.83
CA GLY A 148 42.67 -9.77 -9.14
C GLY A 148 41.81 -10.25 -10.31
N PHE A 149 42.46 -10.60 -11.43
CA PHE A 149 41.84 -10.88 -12.74
C PHE A 149 40.71 -11.92 -12.70
N SER A 150 40.81 -12.95 -11.85
CA SER A 150 39.79 -13.99 -11.69
C SER A 150 38.44 -13.42 -11.24
N VAL A 151 38.47 -12.51 -10.26
CA VAL A 151 37.28 -11.92 -9.66
C VAL A 151 36.66 -10.89 -10.59
N GLU A 152 37.48 -10.05 -11.22
CA GLU A 152 37.02 -9.09 -12.22
C GLU A 152 36.36 -9.78 -13.42
N ARG A 153 36.89 -10.92 -13.87
CA ARG A 153 36.27 -11.72 -14.93
C ARG A 153 34.90 -12.27 -14.52
N GLU A 154 34.74 -12.76 -13.28
CA GLU A 154 33.42 -13.20 -12.80
C GLU A 154 32.46 -12.02 -12.58
N ALA A 155 32.93 -10.82 -12.22
CA ALA A 155 32.13 -9.60 -12.15
C ALA A 155 31.63 -9.14 -13.53
N LYS A 156 32.53 -9.01 -14.50
CA LYS A 156 32.17 -8.72 -15.91
C LYS A 156 31.20 -9.76 -16.48
N LYS A 157 31.38 -11.03 -16.12
CA LYS A 157 30.43 -12.09 -16.46
C LYS A 157 29.07 -11.90 -15.80
N LEU A 158 29.02 -11.54 -14.52
CA LEU A 158 27.77 -11.32 -13.79
C LEU A 158 27.00 -10.12 -14.35
N PHE A 159 27.65 -8.98 -14.60
CA PHE A 159 27.02 -7.84 -15.32
C PHE A 159 26.40 -8.28 -16.65
N GLY A 160 27.14 -9.04 -17.48
CA GLY A 160 26.62 -9.56 -18.75
C GLY A 160 25.42 -10.50 -18.60
N ILE A 161 25.36 -11.28 -17.52
CA ILE A 161 24.20 -12.14 -17.19
C ILE A 161 22.99 -11.29 -16.76
N LEU A 162 23.19 -10.35 -15.84
CA LEU A 162 22.11 -9.46 -15.36
C LEU A 162 21.50 -8.66 -16.52
N LYS A 163 22.34 -8.10 -17.38
CA LYS A 163 21.94 -7.39 -18.60
C LYS A 163 21.11 -8.25 -19.55
N LYS A 164 21.59 -9.48 -19.81
CA LYS A 164 20.90 -10.46 -20.68
C LYS A 164 19.54 -10.88 -20.10
N ASN A 165 19.43 -10.99 -18.78
CA ASN A 165 18.23 -11.47 -18.10
C ASN A 165 17.24 -10.34 -17.75
N GLY A 166 17.56 -9.07 -18.06
CA GLY A 166 16.68 -7.92 -17.79
C GLY A 166 16.61 -7.52 -16.32
N GLU A 167 17.63 -7.86 -15.54
CA GLU A 167 17.71 -7.54 -14.11
C GLU A 167 18.03 -6.05 -13.88
N PRO A 168 17.47 -5.41 -12.84
CA PRO A 168 17.75 -4.02 -12.50
C PRO A 168 18.99 -3.91 -11.61
N TYR A 169 19.97 -3.10 -12.05
CA TYR A 169 21.20 -2.75 -11.34
C TYR A 169 21.69 -1.36 -11.79
N TRP A 170 22.55 -0.70 -10.98
CA TRP A 170 23.34 0.51 -11.28
C TRP A 170 23.67 0.75 -12.77
N GLY A 171 24.48 -0.10 -13.36
CA GLY A 171 24.97 0.04 -14.72
C GLY A 171 26.22 -0.79 -14.91
N ASP A 172 26.68 -0.92 -16.15
CA ASP A 172 27.79 -1.82 -16.48
C ASP A 172 29.14 -1.34 -15.89
N ASP A 173 29.27 -0.03 -15.65
CA ASP A 173 30.43 0.63 -15.06
C ASP A 173 30.24 0.99 -13.56
N ASP A 174 29.33 0.28 -12.89
CA ASP A 174 29.07 0.48 -11.46
C ASP A 174 30.00 -0.34 -10.53
N TYR A 175 29.94 -0.05 -9.24
CA TYR A 175 30.63 -0.80 -8.20
C TYR A 175 30.23 -2.26 -8.23
N TYR A 176 31.24 -3.13 -8.14
CA TYR A 176 31.03 -4.51 -7.74
C TYR A 176 31.78 -4.78 -6.43
N TYR A 177 31.33 -5.84 -5.76
CA TYR A 177 31.71 -6.21 -4.42
C TYR A 177 32.40 -7.57 -4.44
N ILE A 178 33.36 -7.75 -3.53
CA ILE A 178 34.06 -9.02 -3.31
C ILE A 178 33.90 -9.36 -1.84
N ILE A 179 33.10 -10.37 -1.56
CA ILE A 179 32.83 -10.85 -0.20
C ILE A 179 33.78 -12.01 0.07
N GLN A 180 34.52 -11.93 1.18
CA GLN A 180 35.44 -12.99 1.62
C GLN A 180 35.12 -13.35 3.07
N SER A 181 34.50 -14.52 3.26
CA SER A 181 34.02 -15.04 4.55
C SER A 181 34.54 -16.47 4.79
N LYS A 182 34.40 -17.00 6.02
CA LYS A 182 34.61 -18.43 6.30
C LYS A 182 33.27 -19.15 6.19
N SER A 183 33.25 -20.29 5.51
CA SER A 183 32.11 -21.23 5.50
C SER A 183 31.80 -21.68 6.94
N PRO A 184 30.54 -21.56 7.43
CA PRO A 184 30.16 -22.09 8.74
C PRO A 184 30.37 -23.61 8.85
N GLU A 185 30.11 -24.35 7.76
CA GLU A 185 30.18 -25.82 7.74
C GLU A 185 31.60 -26.39 7.88
N ASN A 186 32.60 -25.70 7.32
CA ASN A 186 33.93 -26.30 7.10
C ASN A 186 35.11 -25.31 7.24
N GLY A 187 34.86 -24.06 7.64
CA GLY A 187 35.87 -23.03 7.87
C GLY A 187 36.65 -22.57 6.64
N ARG A 188 36.37 -23.08 5.43
CA ARG A 188 37.08 -22.67 4.21
C ARG A 188 36.68 -21.26 3.82
N VAL A 189 37.63 -20.51 3.26
CA VAL A 189 37.38 -19.18 2.73
C VAL A 189 36.48 -19.29 1.49
N ILE A 190 35.25 -18.80 1.61
CA ILE A 190 34.34 -18.55 0.49
C ILE A 190 34.70 -17.20 -0.11
N ASN A 191 34.63 -17.10 -1.43
CA ASN A 191 34.84 -15.85 -2.15
C ASN A 191 33.69 -15.68 -3.13
N GLN A 192 33.03 -14.53 -3.08
CA GLN A 192 31.86 -14.24 -3.89
C GLN A 192 32.06 -12.89 -4.57
N VAL A 193 31.58 -12.76 -5.80
CA VAL A 193 31.31 -11.46 -6.40
C VAL A 193 29.86 -11.11 -6.10
N ALA A 194 29.61 -9.87 -5.72
CA ALA A 194 28.26 -9.34 -5.65
C ALA A 194 28.12 -8.05 -6.48
N ILE A 195 26.94 -7.83 -7.07
CA ILE A 195 26.54 -6.58 -7.71
C ILE A 195 25.33 -6.05 -6.97
N PHE A 196 25.39 -4.77 -6.59
CA PHE A 196 24.32 -4.10 -5.86
C PHE A 196 23.04 -4.04 -6.71
N SER A 197 21.91 -4.47 -6.14
CA SER A 197 20.59 -4.30 -6.74
C SER A 197 19.90 -3.06 -6.17
N ILE A 198 19.67 -3.03 -4.85
CA ILE A 198 18.88 -1.98 -4.18
C ILE A 198 19.10 -2.01 -2.65
N ASN A 199 18.86 -0.89 -1.96
CA ASN A 199 18.79 -0.82 -0.50
C ASN A 199 17.48 -0.14 -0.04
N ASP A 200 17.18 -0.19 1.25
CA ASP A 200 15.98 0.43 1.86
C ASP A 200 15.80 1.91 1.44
N ARG A 201 16.84 2.74 1.54
CA ARG A 201 16.83 4.15 1.11
C ARG A 201 16.43 4.30 -0.35
N ALA A 202 17.10 3.59 -1.25
CA ALA A 202 16.77 3.63 -2.68
C ALA A 202 15.35 3.09 -2.95
N SER A 203 14.91 2.10 -2.19
CA SER A 203 13.55 1.58 -2.24
C SER A 203 12.53 2.66 -1.86
N HIS A 204 12.70 3.33 -0.71
CA HIS A 204 11.82 4.40 -0.24
C HIS A 204 11.75 5.55 -1.27
N VAL A 205 12.90 5.94 -1.84
CA VAL A 205 12.97 6.98 -2.87
C VAL A 205 12.24 6.55 -4.15
N TYR A 206 12.41 5.32 -4.64
CA TYR A 206 11.67 4.82 -5.80
C TYR A 206 10.18 4.63 -5.54
N ILE A 207 9.80 4.24 -4.33
CA ILE A 207 8.43 4.15 -3.85
C ILE A 207 7.75 5.51 -3.92
N ARG A 208 8.33 6.56 -3.32
CA ARG A 208 7.76 7.92 -3.34
C ARG A 208 7.80 8.54 -4.74
N ALA A 209 8.76 8.16 -5.57
CA ALA A 209 8.87 8.59 -6.97
C ALA A 209 7.84 7.93 -7.91
N LYS A 210 7.61 6.61 -7.81
CA LYS A 210 6.86 5.82 -8.81
C LYS A 210 5.56 5.20 -8.27
N GLY A 211 5.37 5.13 -6.96
CA GLY A 211 4.37 4.29 -6.29
C GLY A 211 4.84 2.83 -6.15
N LEU A 212 4.33 2.11 -5.15
CA LEU A 212 4.79 0.76 -4.78
C LEU A 212 4.82 -0.21 -5.96
N LYS A 213 3.70 -0.41 -6.64
CA LYS A 213 3.58 -1.40 -7.72
C LYS A 213 4.56 -1.14 -8.85
N ALA A 214 4.70 0.11 -9.29
CA ALA A 214 5.63 0.48 -10.35
C ALA A 214 7.10 0.38 -9.90
N HIS A 215 7.38 0.55 -8.61
CA HIS A 215 8.68 0.21 -8.00
C HIS A 215 8.95 -1.30 -8.03
N VAL A 216 8.07 -2.12 -7.43
CA VAL A 216 8.18 -3.59 -7.38
C VAL A 216 8.36 -4.17 -8.79
N GLN A 217 7.56 -3.73 -9.76
CA GLN A 217 7.62 -4.20 -11.14
C GLN A 217 8.93 -3.91 -11.88
N ASN A 218 9.70 -2.88 -11.48
CA ASN A 218 10.81 -2.36 -12.29
C ASN A 218 12.16 -2.23 -11.57
N GLN A 219 12.20 -2.23 -10.23
CA GLN A 219 13.43 -1.96 -9.45
C GLN A 219 13.91 -3.15 -8.63
N LEU A 220 13.04 -4.12 -8.31
CA LEU A 220 13.43 -5.35 -7.64
C LEU A 220 13.97 -6.40 -8.62
N PRO A 221 14.88 -7.30 -8.17
CA PRO A 221 15.26 -8.50 -8.89
C PRO A 221 14.04 -9.28 -9.42
N VAL A 222 14.12 -9.79 -10.66
CA VAL A 222 12.99 -10.37 -11.40
C VAL A 222 12.30 -11.51 -10.63
N CYS A 223 13.06 -12.30 -9.87
CA CYS A 223 12.50 -13.37 -9.04
C CYS A 223 11.60 -12.87 -7.89
N LEU A 224 11.88 -11.69 -7.34
CA LEU A 224 11.13 -11.11 -6.22
C LEU A 224 9.82 -10.45 -6.67
N ARG A 225 9.67 -10.15 -7.97
CA ARG A 225 8.47 -9.50 -8.54
C ARG A 225 7.25 -10.42 -8.68
N LYS A 226 7.44 -11.73 -8.53
CA LYS A 226 6.40 -12.76 -8.71
C LYS A 226 5.93 -13.38 -7.40
N GLY A 227 6.64 -13.09 -6.30
CA GLY A 227 6.13 -13.29 -4.95
C GLY A 227 5.25 -12.11 -4.53
N ASN A 228 4.60 -12.27 -3.38
CA ASN A 228 3.79 -11.29 -2.67
C ASN A 228 4.35 -9.84 -2.79
N PRO A 229 3.53 -8.80 -3.10
CA PRO A 229 3.97 -7.40 -3.08
C PRO A 229 4.65 -6.96 -1.77
N GLU A 230 4.38 -7.65 -0.66
CA GLU A 230 5.11 -7.62 0.62
C GLU A 230 6.56 -8.16 0.55
N ALA A 231 7.22 -8.09 -0.61
CA ALA A 231 8.58 -8.59 -0.81
C ALA A 231 9.64 -7.86 0.04
N TRP A 232 9.28 -6.74 0.67
CA TRP A 232 10.08 -6.04 1.68
C TRP A 232 9.78 -6.51 3.10
N ASP A 233 8.54 -6.89 3.41
CA ASP A 233 8.14 -7.43 4.72
C ASP A 233 8.65 -8.87 4.91
N LEU A 234 8.81 -9.60 3.80
CA LEU A 234 9.60 -10.85 3.74
C LEU A 234 11.08 -10.68 4.13
N LEU A 235 11.59 -9.45 4.23
CA LEU A 235 12.94 -9.15 4.71
C LEU A 235 12.98 -8.83 6.22
N GLY A 236 11.83 -8.97 6.89
CA GLY A 236 11.64 -8.81 8.33
C GLY A 236 11.54 -7.36 8.81
N GLU A 237 11.17 -7.23 10.08
CA GLU A 237 11.33 -5.99 10.84
C GLU A 237 12.75 -5.43 10.65
N ALA A 238 12.90 -4.11 10.68
CA ALA A 238 14.23 -3.52 10.73
C ALA A 238 14.98 -4.08 11.96
N PRO A 239 16.26 -4.50 11.83
CA PRO A 239 17.05 -4.93 12.98
C PRO A 239 16.99 -3.85 14.07
N LYS A 240 16.65 -4.26 15.29
CA LYS A 240 16.76 -3.36 16.44
C LYS A 240 18.21 -2.87 16.53
N ASP A 241 18.36 -1.58 16.81
CA ASP A 241 19.58 -0.96 17.32
C ASP A 241 20.76 -0.66 16.34
N VAL A 242 20.52 -0.55 15.02
CA VAL A 242 21.43 0.27 14.15
C VAL A 242 21.23 1.78 14.38
N ASP A 243 20.14 2.15 15.07
CA ASP A 243 19.75 3.50 15.46
C ASP A 243 20.58 4.11 16.61
N ALA A 244 21.61 3.40 17.09
CA ALA A 244 22.58 3.98 18.03
C ALA A 244 23.17 5.30 17.49
N ASP A 245 23.47 6.25 18.40
CA ASP A 245 24.01 7.60 18.13
C ASP A 245 25.50 7.54 17.74
N ILE A 246 25.79 6.79 16.68
CA ILE A 246 27.12 6.54 16.14
C ILE A 246 27.56 7.81 15.43
N ASP A 247 28.60 8.49 15.94
CA ASP A 247 29.16 9.68 15.30
C ASP A 247 29.78 9.32 13.93
N LEU A 248 29.13 9.78 12.85
CA LEU A 248 29.61 9.62 11.48
C LEU A 248 30.42 10.85 11.00
N THR A 249 30.66 11.83 11.87
CA THR A 249 31.37 13.07 11.50
C THR A 249 32.81 12.76 11.05
N ARG A 250 33.23 13.37 9.93
CA ARG A 250 34.58 13.25 9.37
C ARG A 250 35.41 14.48 9.78
N VAL A 251 36.60 14.24 10.36
CA VAL A 251 37.55 15.30 10.76
C VAL A 251 38.03 16.14 9.57
N GLU A 252 38.21 15.49 8.42
CA GLU A 252 38.63 16.08 7.16
C GLU A 252 37.79 15.49 6.02
N ALA A 253 37.59 16.28 4.96
CA ALA A 253 36.93 15.81 3.76
C ALA A 253 37.65 14.60 3.12
N GLY A 254 36.92 13.77 2.37
CA GLY A 254 37.57 12.69 1.62
C GLY A 254 38.55 13.23 0.58
N GLU A 255 39.69 12.58 0.38
CA GLU A 255 40.65 13.05 -0.65
C GLU A 255 40.12 12.89 -2.09
N ASN A 256 39.04 12.13 -2.30
CA ASN A 256 38.54 11.68 -3.60
C ASN A 256 37.01 11.43 -3.59
N TYR A 257 36.23 12.16 -2.79
CA TYR A 257 34.79 11.86 -2.65
C TYR A 257 33.96 12.20 -3.89
N CYS A 258 34.43 13.14 -4.70
CA CYS A 258 33.81 13.58 -5.93
C CYS A 258 34.92 13.79 -6.96
N ASN A 259 34.92 12.96 -8.01
CA ASN A 259 35.91 12.96 -9.10
C ASN A 259 35.25 13.08 -10.49
N ASP A 260 33.92 13.17 -10.54
CA ASP A 260 33.17 13.33 -11.79
C ASP A 260 33.20 14.83 -12.22
N PRO A 261 33.02 15.18 -13.51
CA PRO A 261 33.13 16.57 -13.97
C PRO A 261 32.13 17.54 -13.33
N ASP A 262 30.99 17.02 -12.88
CA ASP A 262 29.90 17.77 -12.27
C ASP A 262 30.14 18.10 -10.77
N CYS A 263 31.33 17.81 -10.25
CA CYS A 263 31.67 18.07 -8.86
C CYS A 263 31.86 19.57 -8.57
N PRO A 264 31.20 20.13 -7.53
CA PRO A 264 31.30 21.55 -7.22
C PRO A 264 32.72 21.94 -6.79
N GLU A 265 33.38 22.78 -7.60
CA GLU A 265 34.66 23.38 -7.24
C GLU A 265 34.52 24.22 -5.96
N SER A 266 35.36 23.93 -4.97
CA SER A 266 35.39 24.69 -3.73
C SER A 266 36.81 24.88 -3.20
N LYS A 267 36.97 25.95 -2.44
CA LYS A 267 38.24 26.40 -1.87
C LYS A 267 38.04 26.61 -0.37
N VAL A 268 38.78 25.86 0.43
CA VAL A 268 38.81 26.04 1.88
C VAL A 268 39.45 27.40 2.20
N LEU A 269 38.68 28.29 2.80
CA LEU A 269 39.12 29.61 3.26
C LEU A 269 39.70 29.53 4.69
N GLN A 270 39.11 28.69 5.54
CA GLN A 270 39.47 28.55 6.95
C GLN A 270 39.06 27.17 7.45
N THR A 271 39.93 26.52 8.22
CA THR A 271 39.62 25.33 9.02
C THR A 271 39.53 25.72 10.50
N TYR A 272 38.77 24.96 11.28
CA TYR A 272 38.55 25.19 12.71
C TYR A 272 39.12 24.02 13.54
N ASP A 273 38.94 24.10 14.86
CA ASP A 273 39.35 23.07 15.83
C ASP A 273 38.38 21.88 15.89
N THR A 274 37.16 22.06 15.40
CA THR A 274 36.16 21.02 15.13
C THR A 274 36.18 20.60 13.66
N PRO A 275 35.47 19.52 13.25
CA PRO A 275 35.21 19.14 11.85
C PRO A 275 34.33 20.16 11.10
N LEU A 276 34.78 21.42 11.09
CA LEU A 276 34.13 22.59 10.52
C LEU A 276 35.12 23.27 9.58
N GLU A 277 34.68 23.50 8.35
CA GLU A 277 35.40 24.28 7.35
C GLU A 277 34.57 25.47 6.89
N LYS A 278 35.21 26.60 6.59
CA LYS A 278 34.61 27.69 5.80
C LYS A 278 35.11 27.54 4.36
N ARG A 279 34.20 27.38 3.40
CA ARG A 279 34.51 27.18 1.98
C ARG A 279 33.91 28.27 1.11
N GLU A 280 34.62 28.63 0.05
CA GLU A 280 34.16 29.41 -1.09
C GLU A 280 33.90 28.42 -2.24
N TYR A 281 32.65 28.28 -2.68
CA TYR A 281 32.29 27.47 -3.84
C TYR A 281 32.37 28.36 -5.08
N THR A 282 33.14 27.97 -6.10
CA THR A 282 33.54 28.87 -7.21
C THR A 282 32.91 28.57 -8.56
N GLY A 283 32.15 27.48 -8.68
CA GLY A 283 31.50 27.09 -9.93
C GLY A 283 30.15 27.74 -10.18
N THR A 284 29.89 28.18 -11.42
CA THR A 284 28.54 28.47 -11.93
C THR A 284 27.82 27.16 -12.29
N ALA A 285 27.64 26.30 -11.30
CA ALA A 285 26.84 25.09 -11.46
C ALA A 285 25.40 25.50 -11.77
N SER A 286 24.97 25.18 -12.99
CA SER A 286 23.63 25.50 -13.45
C SER A 286 22.72 24.34 -13.06
N MET A 287 21.88 24.56 -12.07
CA MET A 287 21.08 23.51 -11.44
C MET A 287 19.67 23.47 -12.02
N VAL A 288 19.05 22.30 -11.95
CA VAL A 288 17.59 22.21 -11.94
C VAL A 288 17.11 21.82 -10.56
N PHE A 289 16.03 22.42 -10.10
CA PHE A 289 15.47 22.20 -8.77
C PHE A 289 13.95 22.03 -8.79
N ALA A 290 13.41 21.34 -7.78
CA ALA A 290 11.98 21.20 -7.55
C ALA A 290 11.68 21.16 -6.04
N ALA A 291 10.60 21.84 -5.65
CA ALA A 291 10.07 21.82 -4.28
C ALA A 291 8.88 20.86 -4.18
N ALA A 292 8.93 19.90 -3.25
CA ALA A 292 7.91 18.88 -3.08
C ALA A 292 6.82 19.29 -2.07
N PRO A 293 5.55 18.88 -2.26
CA PRO A 293 4.43 19.23 -1.38
C PRO A 293 4.38 18.29 -0.18
N SER A 294 5.48 18.19 0.56
CA SER A 294 5.63 17.27 1.69
C SER A 294 6.05 18.02 2.93
N CYS A 295 5.69 17.46 4.07
CA CYS A 295 6.22 17.88 5.36
C CYS A 295 7.45 17.07 5.77
N HIS A 296 7.85 16.05 5.01
CA HIS A 296 8.93 15.14 5.38
C HIS A 296 10.04 15.13 4.32
N LEU A 297 11.30 15.19 4.75
CA LEU A 297 12.45 15.32 3.86
C LEU A 297 12.58 14.11 2.93
N HIS A 298 12.45 12.89 3.48
CA HIS A 298 12.61 11.66 2.72
C HIS A 298 11.56 11.52 1.59
N ALA A 299 10.33 11.97 1.83
CA ALA A 299 9.27 11.97 0.82
C ALA A 299 9.48 13.08 -0.22
N ALA A 300 9.95 14.26 0.20
CA ALA A 300 10.33 15.32 -0.71
C ALA A 300 11.45 14.91 -1.68
N TYR A 301 12.46 14.20 -1.18
CA TYR A 301 13.60 13.68 -1.94
C TYR A 301 13.16 12.85 -3.16
N GLY A 302 12.31 11.84 -2.95
CA GLY A 302 11.80 10.99 -4.04
C GLY A 302 10.87 11.70 -5.02
N MET A 303 9.98 12.57 -4.53
CA MET A 303 9.06 13.30 -5.40
C MET A 303 9.77 14.33 -6.28
N ALA A 304 10.69 15.11 -5.72
CA ALA A 304 11.39 16.17 -6.46
C ALA A 304 12.37 15.59 -7.49
N GLN A 305 13.16 14.57 -7.15
CA GLN A 305 14.01 13.88 -8.12
C GLN A 305 13.19 13.25 -9.27
N ARG A 306 12.00 12.71 -8.97
CA ARG A 306 11.10 12.19 -10.02
C ARG A 306 10.66 13.28 -10.97
N ALA A 307 10.21 14.42 -10.44
CA ALA A 307 9.77 15.56 -11.24
C ALA A 307 10.89 16.07 -12.15
N ILE A 308 12.11 16.22 -11.60
CA ILE A 308 13.33 16.59 -12.34
C ILE A 308 13.59 15.57 -13.46
N TYR A 309 13.62 14.27 -13.16
CA TYR A 309 13.80 13.24 -14.19
C TYR A 309 12.74 13.30 -15.28
N ASP A 310 11.45 13.44 -14.93
CA ASP A 310 10.37 13.44 -15.93
C ASP A 310 10.45 14.67 -16.83
N LYS A 311 10.87 15.82 -16.29
CA LYS A 311 11.14 17.03 -17.08
C LYS A 311 12.33 16.86 -18.02
N LEU A 312 13.45 16.33 -17.53
CA LEU A 312 14.64 16.06 -18.34
C LEU A 312 14.36 15.01 -19.43
N ASN A 313 13.62 13.95 -19.09
CA ASN A 313 13.19 12.92 -20.03
C ASN A 313 12.26 13.49 -21.12
N ALA A 314 11.29 14.35 -20.76
CA ALA A 314 10.41 15.01 -21.72
C ALA A 314 11.15 15.97 -22.68
N ALA A 315 12.30 16.50 -22.27
CA ALA A 315 13.20 17.26 -23.15
C ALA A 315 14.09 16.37 -24.06
N GLY A 316 14.09 15.04 -23.86
CA GLY A 316 14.91 14.06 -24.58
C GLY A 316 16.27 13.75 -23.93
N LEU A 317 16.53 14.29 -22.72
CA LEU A 317 17.84 14.26 -22.08
C LEU A 317 18.12 12.95 -21.33
N MET A 318 17.06 12.20 -21.01
CA MET A 318 17.11 10.88 -20.36
C MET A 318 16.63 9.76 -21.31
N GLU A 319 16.62 9.99 -22.63
CA GLU A 319 16.09 9.03 -23.60
C GLU A 319 16.77 7.65 -23.46
N GLY A 320 15.95 6.59 -23.34
CA GLY A 320 16.41 5.22 -23.12
C GLY A 320 17.00 4.92 -21.73
N ARG A 321 17.12 5.91 -20.83
CA ARG A 321 17.68 5.74 -19.48
C ARG A 321 16.54 5.65 -18.45
N PRO A 322 16.38 4.56 -17.68
CA PRO A 322 15.36 4.48 -16.64
C PRO A 322 15.65 5.45 -15.49
N PHE A 323 14.60 5.93 -14.80
CA PHE A 323 14.78 6.72 -13.57
C PHE A 323 15.54 5.93 -12.51
N ARG A 324 16.67 6.53 -12.09
CA ARG A 324 17.54 6.15 -10.98
C ARG A 324 17.65 7.37 -10.05
N MET A 325 18.02 7.15 -8.79
CA MET A 325 18.43 8.28 -7.95
C MET A 325 19.63 8.99 -8.59
N PHE A 326 19.63 10.32 -8.56
CA PHE A 326 20.73 11.12 -9.06
C PHE A 326 21.94 11.07 -8.09
N GLY A 327 23.06 11.66 -8.50
CA GLY A 327 24.31 11.70 -7.73
C GLY A 327 25.37 12.48 -8.53
N PRO A 328 25.89 13.61 -8.04
CA PRO A 328 25.56 14.26 -6.77
C PRO A 328 24.09 14.73 -6.69
N VAL A 329 23.58 14.90 -5.47
CA VAL A 329 22.27 15.51 -5.18
C VAL A 329 22.45 16.52 -4.07
N MET A 330 21.88 17.71 -4.25
CA MET A 330 21.80 18.75 -3.24
C MET A 330 20.36 18.87 -2.75
N GLY A 331 20.20 19.14 -1.45
CA GLY A 331 18.91 19.35 -0.83
C GLY A 331 18.93 20.53 0.13
N GLN A 332 17.87 21.32 0.14
CA GLN A 332 17.75 22.50 1.00
C GLN A 332 16.49 22.37 1.86
N ILE A 333 16.65 22.68 3.14
CA ILE A 333 15.63 22.66 4.18
C ILE A 333 15.45 24.09 4.67
N TYR A 334 14.35 24.72 4.28
CA TYR A 334 14.02 26.11 4.62
C TYR A 334 12.96 26.19 5.71
N GLN A 335 13.21 26.92 6.79
CA GLN A 335 12.21 27.18 7.82
C GLN A 335 11.36 28.40 7.44
N ARG A 336 10.11 28.16 7.00
CA ARG A 336 9.18 29.23 6.55
C ARG A 336 8.51 29.95 7.73
N LYS A 337 8.31 29.26 8.86
CA LYS A 337 7.68 29.78 10.09
C LYS A 337 8.33 29.17 11.32
N ALA A 338 8.33 29.90 12.43
CA ALA A 338 8.79 29.38 13.71
C ALA A 338 7.87 28.26 14.23
N GLY A 339 8.44 27.27 14.92
CA GLY A 339 7.73 26.16 15.54
C GLY A 339 8.20 24.80 15.07
N GLU A 340 7.82 23.78 15.85
CA GLU A 340 8.30 22.39 15.73
C GLU A 340 7.59 21.59 14.62
N ASP A 341 6.44 22.06 14.14
CA ASP A 341 5.70 21.45 13.02
C ASP A 341 6.59 21.34 11.77
N GLU A 342 6.93 20.10 11.39
CA GLU A 342 7.66 19.74 10.17
C GLU A 342 7.06 20.40 8.92
N CYS A 343 5.74 20.56 8.84
CA CYS A 343 5.10 21.24 7.71
C CYS A 343 5.45 22.74 7.62
N ASN A 344 6.11 23.35 8.61
CA ASN A 344 6.65 24.72 8.51
C ASN A 344 7.99 24.77 7.77
N LYS A 345 8.57 23.62 7.43
CA LYS A 345 9.72 23.51 6.54
C LYS A 345 9.27 23.48 5.08
N VAL A 346 10.20 23.84 4.19
CA VAL A 346 10.09 23.68 2.74
C VAL A 346 11.32 22.91 2.28
N PHE A 347 11.09 21.82 1.55
CA PHE A 347 12.14 20.92 1.09
C PHE A 347 12.33 21.07 -0.42
N VAL A 348 13.53 21.50 -0.81
CA VAL A 348 13.94 21.64 -2.20
C VAL A 348 14.99 20.58 -2.50
N GLN A 349 14.94 19.99 -3.69
CA GLN A 349 16.03 19.18 -4.24
C GLN A 349 16.56 19.86 -5.48
N SER A 350 17.89 19.94 -5.60
CA SER A 350 18.62 20.44 -6.74
C SER A 350 19.62 19.41 -7.25
N ILE A 351 19.77 19.37 -8.57
CA ILE A 351 20.69 18.49 -9.29
C ILE A 351 21.44 19.35 -10.31
N ASP A 352 22.75 19.16 -10.39
CA ASP A 352 23.60 19.78 -11.40
C ASP A 352 23.28 19.23 -12.79
N VAL A 353 23.19 20.11 -13.77
CA VAL A 353 22.89 19.74 -15.16
C VAL A 353 23.91 20.41 -16.07
N PRO A 354 24.58 19.66 -16.98
CA PRO A 354 25.57 20.23 -17.88
C PRO A 354 25.04 21.43 -18.68
N GLU A 355 25.87 22.45 -18.88
CA GLU A 355 25.43 23.69 -19.53
C GLU A 355 24.86 23.46 -20.95
N GLU A 356 25.45 22.52 -21.71
CA GLU A 356 24.97 22.07 -23.02
C GLU A 356 23.51 21.59 -23.01
N VAL A 357 23.09 20.97 -21.91
CA VAL A 357 21.74 20.44 -21.72
C VAL A 357 20.75 21.57 -21.48
N LEU A 358 21.15 22.58 -20.71
CA LEU A 358 20.34 23.75 -20.37
C LEU A 358 20.28 24.78 -21.51
N ALA A 359 21.29 24.82 -22.38
CA ALA A 359 21.32 25.64 -23.59
C ALA A 359 20.30 25.18 -24.66
N SER A 360 19.68 24.01 -24.51
CA SER A 360 18.58 23.58 -25.37
C SER A 360 17.28 24.31 -24.99
N GLU A 361 16.56 24.86 -25.99
CA GLU A 361 15.34 25.71 -25.85
C GLU A 361 14.11 25.04 -25.18
N LYS A 362 14.30 23.89 -24.50
CA LYS A 362 13.22 22.99 -24.02
C LYS A 362 12.91 23.12 -22.53
N LEU A 363 13.76 23.78 -21.75
CA LEU A 363 13.52 24.07 -20.33
C LEU A 363 13.08 25.53 -20.19
N PRO A 364 11.94 25.84 -19.54
CA PRO A 364 11.51 27.22 -19.37
C PRO A 364 12.47 27.93 -18.42
N ASP A 365 13.01 29.06 -18.87
CA ASP A 365 13.87 29.89 -18.04
C ASP A 365 13.14 30.37 -16.78
N PHE A 366 13.87 30.39 -15.67
CA PHE A 366 13.38 30.98 -14.43
C PHE A 366 13.48 32.50 -14.53
N VAL A 367 12.37 33.20 -14.26
CA VAL A 367 12.38 34.66 -14.25
C VAL A 367 13.15 35.12 -13.01
N PHE A 368 14.34 35.70 -13.22
CA PHE A 368 15.12 36.36 -12.18
C PHE A 368 14.23 37.30 -11.35
N GLY A 369 14.16 37.08 -10.03
CA GLY A 369 13.31 37.84 -9.12
C GLY A 369 12.24 37.03 -8.35
N GLN A 370 12.20 35.71 -8.46
CA GLN A 370 11.47 34.82 -7.55
C GLN A 370 12.45 33.92 -6.76
N GLU A 371 13.36 34.51 -5.98
CA GLU A 371 14.40 33.71 -5.32
C GLU A 371 13.79 32.77 -4.26
N PRO A 372 14.40 31.59 -3.99
CA PRO A 372 13.91 30.68 -2.94
C PRO A 372 14.07 31.21 -1.51
N TYR A 373 14.55 32.45 -1.34
CA TYR A 373 14.51 33.19 -0.09
C TYR A 373 13.17 33.91 0.14
N ASP A 374 12.36 34.12 -0.90
CA ASP A 374 11.02 34.68 -0.75
C ASP A 374 10.04 33.65 -0.17
N GLN A 375 9.03 34.14 0.53
CA GLN A 375 7.99 33.34 1.22
C GLN A 375 7.05 32.56 0.26
N ASP A 376 7.36 32.62 -1.03
CA ASP A 376 6.57 32.25 -2.20
C ASP A 376 7.15 31.05 -2.97
N VAL A 377 8.10 30.29 -2.40
CA VAL A 377 8.50 28.98 -2.95
C VAL A 377 7.27 28.08 -3.06
N VAL A 378 6.73 27.98 -4.27
CA VAL A 378 5.55 27.17 -4.53
C VAL A 378 5.98 25.72 -4.51
N MET A 379 5.53 24.97 -3.50
CA MET A 379 5.70 23.53 -3.45
C MET A 379 4.74 22.86 -4.44
N ASP A 380 4.95 23.06 -5.75
CA ASP A 380 4.12 22.56 -6.86
C ASP A 380 4.79 21.45 -7.71
N LEU A 381 6.02 21.02 -7.37
CA LEU A 381 6.85 20.09 -8.15
C LEU A 381 7.16 20.55 -9.58
N LYS A 382 6.95 21.83 -9.93
CA LYS A 382 7.54 22.36 -11.16
C LYS A 382 9.05 22.32 -11.03
N VAL A 383 9.68 21.98 -12.14
CA VAL A 383 11.12 21.93 -12.29
C VAL A 383 11.57 23.27 -12.84
N HIS A 384 12.42 23.93 -12.07
CA HIS A 384 12.95 25.25 -12.33
C HIS A 384 14.46 25.17 -12.59
N ARG A 385 14.98 26.03 -13.45
CA ARG A 385 16.43 26.23 -13.64
C ARG A 385 16.92 27.28 -12.63
N ARG A 386 18.13 27.11 -12.09
CA ARG A 386 18.84 28.16 -11.33
C ARG A 386 20.28 28.24 -11.80
N ASP A 387 20.64 29.40 -12.35
CA ASP A 387 22.05 29.76 -12.55
C ASP A 387 22.51 30.44 -11.25
N TYR A 388 23.49 29.87 -10.54
CA TYR A 388 24.03 30.51 -9.34
C TYR A 388 24.86 31.75 -9.73
N PRO A 389 24.52 32.97 -9.26
CA PRO A 389 25.04 34.22 -9.82
C PRO A 389 26.47 34.59 -9.38
N GLY A 390 27.24 33.66 -8.80
CA GLY A 390 28.63 33.89 -8.40
C GLY A 390 29.08 32.95 -7.28
N PRO A 391 30.34 33.10 -6.83
CA PRO A 391 30.86 32.29 -5.74
C PRO A 391 30.13 32.59 -4.44
N PHE A 392 29.70 31.55 -3.73
CA PHE A 392 29.11 31.68 -2.41
C PHE A 392 30.04 31.11 -1.34
N THR A 393 29.97 31.68 -0.14
CA THR A 393 30.72 31.18 1.02
C THR A 393 29.78 30.45 1.96
N ALA A 394 30.19 29.28 2.45
CA ALA A 394 29.43 28.50 3.42
C ALA A 394 30.34 27.90 4.51
N TYR A 395 29.71 27.56 5.62
CA TYR A 395 30.28 26.74 6.69
C TYR A 395 29.82 25.31 6.50
N VAL A 396 30.75 24.36 6.51
CA VAL A 396 30.54 22.99 6.05
C VAL A 396 31.01 22.00 7.11
N ARG A 397 30.22 20.94 7.30
CA ARG A 397 30.56 19.77 8.13
C ARG A 397 30.46 18.50 7.29
N HIS A 398 31.45 17.63 7.43
CA HIS A 398 31.57 16.38 6.65
C HIS A 398 31.10 15.19 7.46
N PHE A 399 30.41 14.23 6.83
CA PHE A 399 30.00 12.99 7.50
C PHE A 399 29.97 11.78 6.56
N GLY A 400 29.99 10.59 7.16
CA GLY A 400 29.98 9.27 6.51
C GLY A 400 28.59 8.73 6.18
N GLY A 401 28.53 7.46 5.76
CA GLY A 401 27.26 6.73 5.63
C GLY A 401 26.25 7.31 4.63
N TYR A 402 24.96 7.10 4.89
CA TYR A 402 23.86 7.64 4.10
C TYR A 402 23.28 8.86 4.80
N ALA A 403 22.95 9.91 4.05
CA ALA A 403 22.41 11.15 4.60
C ALA A 403 20.88 11.06 4.80
N ASP A 404 20.41 10.19 5.70
CA ASP A 404 19.00 10.15 6.06
C ASP A 404 18.57 11.40 6.85
N GLU A 405 17.26 11.53 7.08
CA GLU A 405 16.65 12.72 7.69
C GLU A 405 17.18 12.95 9.12
N GLU A 406 17.33 11.88 9.90
CA GLU A 406 17.91 11.90 11.25
C GLU A 406 19.39 12.32 11.22
N GLU A 407 20.21 11.75 10.32
CA GLU A 407 21.62 12.11 10.23
C GLU A 407 21.84 13.54 9.71
N ILE A 408 21.06 13.99 8.72
CA ILE A 408 21.11 15.38 8.22
C ILE A 408 20.75 16.36 9.35
N TYR A 409 19.67 16.08 10.09
CA TYR A 409 19.24 16.94 11.19
C TYR A 409 20.29 16.95 12.32
N ARG A 410 20.84 15.78 12.69
CA ARG A 410 21.91 15.65 13.69
C ARG A 410 23.16 16.43 13.32
N GLN A 411 23.67 16.26 12.09
CA GLN A 411 24.86 16.95 11.61
C GLN A 411 24.61 18.46 11.44
N GLY A 412 23.44 18.86 10.95
CA GLY A 412 23.03 20.26 10.85
C GLY A 412 22.95 20.94 12.21
N LYS A 413 22.37 20.27 13.22
CA LYS A 413 22.29 20.75 14.60
C LYS A 413 23.67 20.86 15.24
N ALA A 414 24.55 19.90 15.01
CA ALA A 414 25.94 19.95 15.47
C ALA A 414 26.73 21.11 14.83
N LEU A 415 26.57 21.32 13.52
CA LEU A 415 27.14 22.47 12.80
C LEU A 415 26.59 23.80 13.33
N MET A 416 25.28 23.91 13.53
CA MET A 416 24.62 25.11 14.09
C MET A 416 25.18 25.47 15.47
N ALA A 417 25.31 24.48 16.36
CA ALA A 417 25.88 24.67 17.69
C ALA A 417 27.37 25.05 17.66
N ASP A 418 28.15 24.49 16.73
CA ASP A 418 29.56 24.86 16.53
C ASP A 418 29.74 26.31 16.05
N LEU A 419 28.81 26.82 15.24
CA LEU A 419 28.80 28.21 14.77
C LEU A 419 28.33 29.18 15.87
N ASP A 420 27.23 28.85 16.55
CA ASP A 420 26.65 29.66 17.63
C ASP A 420 27.62 29.81 18.81
N SER A 421 28.26 28.71 19.25
CA SER A 421 29.24 28.73 20.35
C SER A 421 30.49 29.57 20.06
N ARG A 422 30.77 29.84 18.78
CA ARG A 422 31.89 30.68 18.32
C ARG A 422 31.46 32.10 17.92
N GLY A 423 30.16 32.42 17.99
CA GLY A 423 29.62 33.72 17.56
C GLY A 423 29.81 34.00 16.06
N ILE A 424 29.81 32.95 15.22
CA ILE A 424 30.01 33.05 13.78
C ILE A 424 28.67 33.37 13.10
N CYS A 425 28.62 34.37 12.20
CA CYS A 425 27.38 34.72 11.49
C CYS A 425 27.14 33.80 10.28
N TYR A 426 25.96 33.19 10.22
CA TYR A 426 25.45 32.36 9.12
C TYR A 426 23.96 32.65 8.89
N ILE A 427 23.37 32.09 7.83
CA ILE A 427 21.92 32.16 7.54
C ILE A 427 21.23 30.96 8.21
N PRO A 428 20.52 31.12 9.35
CA PRO A 428 20.10 29.98 10.17
C PRO A 428 18.76 29.36 9.74
N ASN A 429 18.00 30.00 8.86
CA ASN A 429 16.69 29.55 8.39
C ASN A 429 16.76 28.60 7.18
N MET A 430 17.97 28.21 6.77
CA MET A 430 18.23 27.36 5.62
C MET A 430 19.42 26.45 5.92
N LEU A 431 19.16 25.15 6.06
CA LEU A 431 20.19 24.11 6.07
C LEU A 431 20.27 23.51 4.66
N GLU A 432 21.46 23.40 4.09
CA GLU A 432 21.68 22.67 2.84
C GLU A 432 22.49 21.39 3.13
N PHE A 433 22.23 20.34 2.37
CA PHE A 433 22.97 19.08 2.44
C PHE A 433 23.31 18.57 1.04
N VAL A 434 24.42 17.84 0.93
CA VAL A 434 24.93 17.32 -0.34
C VAL A 434 25.28 15.84 -0.19
N GLU A 435 24.68 15.01 -1.03
CA GLU A 435 25.03 13.60 -1.19
C GLU A 435 25.83 13.41 -2.48
N TYR A 436 27.14 13.22 -2.36
CA TYR A 436 28.02 13.09 -3.51
C TYR A 436 27.97 11.71 -4.17
N ASN A 437 27.65 10.67 -3.41
CA ASN A 437 27.83 9.30 -3.87
C ASN A 437 26.51 8.61 -4.20
N ARG A 438 26.40 8.11 -5.44
CA ARG A 438 25.29 7.26 -5.89
C ARG A 438 24.99 6.10 -4.92
N GLY A 439 23.73 5.70 -4.83
CA GLY A 439 23.24 4.75 -3.82
C GLY A 439 23.89 3.36 -3.83
N SER A 440 24.57 2.98 -4.93
CA SER A 440 25.29 1.72 -5.08
C SER A 440 26.68 1.69 -4.45
N ARG A 441 27.22 2.83 -3.95
CA ARG A 441 28.43 2.88 -3.09
C ARG A 441 27.99 2.69 -1.63
N GLN A 442 28.31 1.55 -1.02
CA GLN A 442 27.97 1.26 0.39
C GLN A 442 28.96 1.87 1.39
N PHE A 443 30.26 1.92 1.06
CA PHE A 443 31.32 2.28 2.02
C PHE A 443 32.10 3.52 1.62
N ASP A 444 32.71 4.18 2.61
CA ASP A 444 33.41 5.46 2.49
C ASP A 444 32.57 6.46 1.69
N ARG A 445 31.29 6.56 2.07
CA ARG A 445 30.37 7.56 1.53
C ARG A 445 30.67 8.92 2.15
N HIS A 446 30.62 9.97 1.37
CA HIS A 446 30.87 11.33 1.85
C HIS A 446 29.66 12.20 1.56
N ASN A 447 29.14 12.81 2.62
CA ASN A 447 28.04 13.74 2.58
C ASN A 447 28.46 15.02 3.31
N GLU A 448 27.81 16.13 2.99
CA GLU A 448 28.05 17.44 3.60
C GLU A 448 26.74 18.02 4.10
N VAL A 449 26.77 18.71 5.24
CA VAL A 449 25.77 19.72 5.61
C VAL A 449 26.44 21.07 5.64
N LEU A 450 25.73 22.11 5.22
CA LEU A 450 26.25 23.47 5.16
C LEU A 450 25.21 24.54 5.51
N TYR A 451 25.70 25.60 6.16
CA TYR A 451 24.99 26.87 6.32
C TYR A 451 25.72 27.96 5.53
N TYR A 452 24.96 28.76 4.80
CA TYR A 452 25.53 29.89 4.05
C TYR A 452 26.12 30.92 5.02
N ALA A 453 27.33 31.37 4.73
CA ALA A 453 28.01 32.38 5.52
C ALA A 453 27.36 33.74 5.27
N PHE A 454 27.11 34.50 6.33
CA PHE A 454 26.53 35.83 6.18
C PHE A 454 27.58 36.78 5.57
N PRO A 455 27.24 37.58 4.53
CA PRO A 455 28.22 38.47 3.87
C PRO A 455 28.60 39.72 4.71
N GLY A 456 27.95 39.93 5.87
CA GLY A 456 28.26 41.01 6.82
C GLY A 456 29.25 40.60 7.91
N VAL A 457 30.05 41.55 8.40
CA VAL A 457 31.21 41.30 9.28
C VAL A 457 30.85 41.18 10.78
N THR A 458 29.62 41.50 11.19
CA THR A 458 29.21 41.61 12.61
C THR A 458 27.79 41.09 12.83
N CYS A 459 27.60 40.21 13.82
CA CYS A 459 26.28 39.63 14.16
C CYS A 459 25.51 40.42 15.25
N GLU A 460 25.80 41.71 15.46
CA GLU A 460 25.16 42.52 16.51
C GLU A 460 23.77 43.06 16.11
N PRO A 461 22.84 43.22 17.07
CA PRO A 461 22.47 42.23 18.08
C PRO A 461 20.99 41.79 17.92
N GLU A 462 20.24 42.48 17.07
CA GLU A 462 18.87 42.13 16.70
C GLU A 462 18.95 41.22 15.47
N LYS A 463 18.94 39.90 15.72
CA LYS A 463 18.57 38.90 14.70
C LYS A 463 17.23 39.39 14.08
N PRO A 464 17.17 39.73 12.78
CA PRO A 464 15.95 40.27 12.18
C PRO A 464 14.74 39.35 12.41
N ASP A 465 13.51 39.87 12.37
CA ASP A 465 12.32 39.04 12.65
C ASP A 465 12.13 37.84 11.68
N TRP A 466 12.82 37.85 10.53
CA TRP A 466 12.88 36.75 9.57
C TRP A 466 13.98 35.70 9.84
N PHE A 467 14.83 35.91 10.85
CA PHE A 467 15.99 35.07 11.20
C PHE A 467 15.58 33.83 12.02
N ILE A 468 14.56 33.11 11.55
CA ILE A 468 13.95 31.94 12.20
C ILE A 468 14.86 30.72 12.01
N PRO A 469 15.52 30.17 13.05
CA PRO A 469 16.40 29.01 12.86
C PRO A 469 15.64 27.78 12.38
N VAL A 470 16.26 26.94 11.55
CA VAL A 470 15.69 25.62 11.21
C VAL A 470 15.57 24.78 12.46
N HIS A 471 14.37 24.26 12.70
CA HIS A 471 14.12 23.31 13.79
C HIS A 471 14.57 21.92 13.37
N LEU A 472 15.69 21.44 13.91
CA LEU A 472 16.35 20.18 13.52
C LEU A 472 16.25 19.10 14.60
N ASP A 473 15.09 19.00 15.24
CA ASP A 473 14.75 17.83 16.05
C ASP A 473 13.99 16.83 15.18
N SER A 474 14.36 15.56 15.23
CA SER A 474 13.68 14.52 14.46
C SER A 474 12.21 14.41 14.91
N PRO A 475 11.24 14.22 13.99
CA PRO A 475 9.87 13.95 14.38
C PRO A 475 9.81 12.71 15.29
N PRO A 476 8.88 12.65 16.26
CA PRO A 476 8.82 11.52 17.19
C PRO A 476 8.65 10.20 16.44
N LYS A 477 9.53 9.22 16.68
CA LYS A 477 9.49 7.85 16.09
C LYS A 477 8.23 7.02 16.48
N GLY A 478 7.21 7.66 17.06
CA GLY A 478 6.08 7.03 17.76
C GLY A 478 4.75 6.98 17.01
N ASP A 479 4.67 7.49 15.78
CA ASP A 479 3.45 7.39 14.94
C ASP A 479 3.76 7.06 13.46
N GLU A 480 4.98 6.57 13.18
CA GLU A 480 5.29 5.83 11.95
C GLU A 480 4.65 4.43 12.03
N THR A 481 3.31 4.39 12.08
CA THR A 481 2.54 3.18 11.78
C THR A 481 2.74 2.86 10.30
N ASN A 482 3.82 2.13 10.05
CA ASN A 482 4.34 1.68 8.76
C ASN A 482 4.27 2.75 7.65
N ALA A 483 5.40 3.38 7.36
CA ALA A 483 5.58 4.09 6.08
C ALA A 483 5.31 3.17 4.85
N LEU A 484 5.25 1.84 5.06
CA LEU A 484 4.75 0.84 4.12
C LEU A 484 3.21 0.69 4.08
N ASP A 485 2.44 0.90 5.15
CA ASP A 485 0.97 0.72 5.11
C ASP A 485 0.27 1.88 4.36
N LEU A 486 0.96 3.02 4.23
CA LEU A 486 0.57 4.14 3.38
C LEU A 486 1.06 4.01 1.92
N LEU A 487 1.53 2.82 1.52
CA LEU A 487 1.89 2.51 0.13
C LEU A 487 0.65 2.39 -0.74
N LEU A 488 0.27 3.53 -1.31
CA LEU A 488 -0.84 3.69 -2.25
C LEU A 488 -0.96 2.49 -3.23
N PRO A 489 -1.93 1.58 -3.07
CA PRO A 489 -2.14 0.53 -4.03
C PRO A 489 -2.47 1.17 -5.39
N SER A 490 -1.82 0.69 -6.45
CA SER A 490 -2.07 1.23 -7.79
C SER A 490 -3.45 0.84 -8.23
N LEU A 491 -4.32 1.85 -8.26
CA LEU A 491 -5.71 1.75 -8.67
C LEU A 491 -5.87 1.40 -10.16
N ASP A 492 -4.79 1.30 -10.95
CA ASP A 492 -4.84 1.19 -12.41
C ASP A 492 -5.36 -0.17 -12.92
N ASP A 493 -5.24 -1.24 -12.11
CA ASP A 493 -5.59 -2.62 -12.51
C ASP A 493 -7.02 -3.03 -12.11
N LEU A 494 -7.77 -2.18 -11.40
CA LEU A 494 -8.98 -2.59 -10.67
C LEU A 494 -10.23 -2.75 -11.55
N CYS A 495 -10.14 -2.35 -12.82
CA CYS A 495 -11.26 -2.32 -13.76
C CYS A 495 -11.10 -3.35 -14.89
N ARG A 496 -10.93 -4.64 -14.55
CA ARG A 496 -10.66 -5.69 -15.55
C ARG A 496 -11.87 -6.06 -16.42
N ASN A 497 -13.09 -5.97 -15.88
CA ASN A 497 -14.31 -6.50 -16.51
C ASN A 497 -15.43 -5.47 -16.76
N ASN A 498 -15.31 -4.24 -16.25
CA ASN A 498 -16.37 -3.22 -16.30
C ASN A 498 -15.91 -1.94 -17.00
N ASP A 499 -16.83 -1.23 -17.67
CA ASP A 499 -16.61 0.14 -18.13
C ASP A 499 -16.18 1.02 -16.94
N CYS A 500 -15.08 1.74 -17.09
CA CYS A 500 -14.40 2.41 -15.99
C CYS A 500 -13.91 3.81 -16.40
N VAL A 501 -13.94 4.75 -15.45
CA VAL A 501 -13.51 6.12 -15.71
C VAL A 501 -12.03 6.21 -16.03
N LYS A 502 -11.72 7.00 -17.06
CA LYS A 502 -10.33 7.34 -17.38
C LYS A 502 -9.82 8.30 -16.32
N ARG A 503 -8.69 7.95 -15.71
CA ARG A 503 -8.02 8.76 -14.71
C ARG A 503 -6.66 9.19 -15.22
N GLN A 504 -6.26 10.38 -14.81
CA GLN A 504 -4.96 10.95 -15.10
C GLN A 504 -4.41 11.54 -13.81
N THR A 505 -3.33 10.98 -13.29
CA THR A 505 -2.57 11.60 -12.20
C THR A 505 -2.04 12.94 -12.70
N VAL A 506 -2.53 14.03 -12.14
CA VAL A 506 -2.03 15.39 -12.38
C VAL A 506 -0.79 15.63 -11.54
N ARG A 507 -0.80 15.13 -10.29
CA ARG A 507 0.27 15.37 -9.31
C ARG A 507 0.36 14.24 -8.30
N ARG A 508 1.56 14.02 -7.74
CA ARG A 508 1.76 13.13 -6.58
C ARG A 508 2.08 13.95 -5.33
N PHE A 509 1.50 13.52 -4.22
CA PHE A 509 1.85 13.89 -2.87
C PHE A 509 2.35 12.62 -2.17
N GLU A 510 2.81 12.78 -0.94
CA GLU A 510 3.44 11.72 -0.16
C GLU A 510 2.56 10.48 0.05
N ASN A 511 1.30 10.70 0.45
CA ASN A 511 0.30 9.67 0.77
C ASN A 511 -1.01 9.84 -0.02
N PHE A 512 -1.03 10.64 -1.09
CA PHE A 512 -2.20 10.77 -1.97
C PHE A 512 -1.82 11.35 -3.35
N LEU A 513 -2.78 11.35 -4.27
CA LEU A 513 -2.63 11.82 -5.65
C LEU A 513 -3.56 13.01 -5.89
N GLU A 514 -3.18 13.95 -6.75
CA GLU A 514 -4.16 14.80 -7.45
C GLU A 514 -4.50 14.12 -8.76
N GLU A 515 -5.78 13.84 -8.97
CA GLU A 515 -6.28 13.12 -10.14
C GLU A 515 -7.36 13.92 -10.87
N LYS A 516 -7.32 13.80 -12.19
CA LYS A 516 -8.37 14.24 -13.11
C LYS A 516 -9.16 13.01 -13.53
N ILE A 517 -10.41 12.93 -13.09
CA ILE A 517 -11.32 11.80 -13.33
C ILE A 517 -12.28 12.21 -14.46
N GLN A 518 -12.08 11.62 -15.64
CA GLN A 518 -12.93 11.88 -16.80
C GLN A 518 -14.21 11.05 -16.72
N THR A 519 -15.30 11.73 -16.37
CA THR A 519 -16.63 11.14 -16.29
C THR A 519 -17.35 11.24 -17.64
N PRO A 520 -18.27 10.31 -17.96
CA PRO A 520 -18.95 10.25 -19.26
C PRO A 520 -20.07 11.29 -19.48
N GLY A 521 -20.41 12.11 -18.48
CA GLY A 521 -21.37 13.23 -18.61
C GLY A 521 -22.56 13.18 -17.65
N SER A 522 -22.91 12.00 -17.12
CA SER A 522 -24.01 11.84 -16.16
C SER A 522 -23.74 10.72 -15.16
N SER A 523 -24.29 10.88 -13.96
CA SER A 523 -24.26 9.91 -12.87
C SER A 523 -25.66 9.59 -12.38
N VAL A 524 -25.83 8.38 -11.87
CA VAL A 524 -27.04 7.92 -11.18
C VAL A 524 -26.68 7.69 -9.73
N CYS A 525 -27.42 8.29 -8.81
CA CYS A 525 -27.06 8.30 -7.39
C CYS A 525 -28.23 7.86 -6.50
N ALA A 526 -27.97 6.96 -5.57
CA ALA A 526 -28.90 6.54 -4.53
C ALA A 526 -28.64 7.30 -3.22
N LYS A 527 -29.70 7.87 -2.64
CA LYS A 527 -29.66 8.42 -1.28
C LYS A 527 -29.90 7.33 -0.23
N GLN A 528 -29.11 7.37 0.84
CA GLN A 528 -29.22 6.45 1.97
C GLN A 528 -28.98 7.16 3.31
N LYS A 529 -29.77 6.80 4.33
CA LYS A 529 -29.56 7.21 5.73
C LYS A 529 -28.92 6.08 6.52
N PHE A 530 -28.06 6.40 7.48
CA PHE A 530 -27.40 5.42 8.34
C PHE A 530 -27.07 5.98 9.74
N CYS A 531 -26.57 5.13 10.63
CA CYS A 531 -26.18 5.48 11.99
C CYS A 531 -24.66 5.33 12.22
N THR A 532 -24.13 4.12 11.99
CA THR A 532 -22.77 3.73 12.42
C THR A 532 -21.93 3.15 11.29
N SER A 533 -22.45 2.17 10.53
CA SER A 533 -21.69 1.51 9.45
C SER A 533 -21.86 2.23 8.10
N VAL A 534 -20.72 2.62 7.51
CA VAL A 534 -20.66 3.11 6.12
C VAL A 534 -20.78 1.93 5.16
N ARG A 535 -20.21 0.77 5.51
CA ARG A 535 -20.27 -0.47 4.72
C ARG A 535 -21.70 -0.98 4.51
N GLU A 536 -22.54 -1.00 5.55
CA GLU A 536 -23.97 -1.37 5.39
C GLU A 536 -24.77 -0.33 4.61
N ALA A 537 -24.49 0.97 4.83
CA ALA A 537 -25.09 2.03 4.04
C ALA A 537 -24.72 1.90 2.54
N SER A 538 -23.50 1.45 2.22
CA SER A 538 -23.04 1.21 0.86
C SER A 538 -23.85 0.08 0.22
N LYS A 539 -23.94 -1.09 0.88
CA LYS A 539 -24.75 -2.23 0.41
C LYS A 539 -26.19 -1.85 0.09
N GLN A 540 -26.85 -1.10 0.96
CA GLN A 540 -28.24 -0.65 0.74
C GLN A 540 -28.36 0.29 -0.46
N ALA A 541 -27.43 1.23 -0.63
CA ALA A 541 -27.42 2.14 -1.78
C ALA A 541 -27.07 1.42 -3.10
N ILE A 542 -26.14 0.46 -3.06
CA ILE A 542 -25.78 -0.42 -4.18
C ILE A 542 -26.99 -1.23 -4.65
N SER A 543 -27.79 -1.80 -3.73
CA SER A 543 -29.00 -2.54 -4.08
C SER A 543 -29.98 -1.69 -4.90
N LYS A 544 -30.23 -0.43 -4.47
CA LYS A 544 -31.07 0.52 -5.20
C LYS A 544 -30.52 0.86 -6.59
N LEU A 545 -29.20 1.10 -6.70
CA LEU A 545 -28.54 1.34 -8.00
C LEU A 545 -28.66 0.10 -8.91
N LEU A 546 -28.36 -1.09 -8.40
CA LEU A 546 -28.48 -2.34 -9.16
C LEU A 546 -29.90 -2.57 -9.68
N SER A 547 -30.94 -2.22 -8.92
CA SER A 547 -32.32 -2.25 -9.40
C SER A 547 -32.52 -1.37 -10.64
N TYR A 548 -32.11 -0.09 -10.56
CA TYR A 548 -32.15 0.84 -11.68
C TYR A 548 -31.36 0.33 -12.91
N PHE A 549 -30.12 -0.13 -12.72
CA PHE A 549 -29.26 -0.63 -13.80
C PHE A 549 -29.78 -1.94 -14.42
N ASN A 550 -30.48 -2.79 -13.66
CA ASN A 550 -31.11 -4.03 -14.15
C ASN A 550 -32.47 -3.83 -14.85
N GLY A 551 -32.90 -2.58 -15.05
CA GLY A 551 -34.11 -2.24 -15.81
C GLY A 551 -35.23 -1.60 -14.99
N TYR A 552 -35.07 -1.33 -13.69
CA TYR A 552 -36.06 -0.58 -12.90
C TYR A 552 -35.96 0.93 -13.14
N ASN A 553 -36.15 1.30 -14.41
CA ASN A 553 -36.20 2.65 -14.96
C ASN A 553 -37.39 2.75 -15.95
N LYS A 554 -37.82 3.95 -16.32
CA LYS A 554 -39.03 4.15 -17.14
C LYS A 554 -38.93 3.49 -18.51
N GLU A 555 -37.73 3.44 -19.07
CA GLU A 555 -37.39 2.87 -20.37
C GLU A 555 -37.21 1.33 -20.31
N GLN A 556 -37.28 0.71 -19.13
CA GLN A 556 -37.02 -0.71 -18.88
C GLN A 556 -35.65 -1.19 -19.43
N GLN A 557 -34.69 -0.26 -19.54
CA GLN A 557 -33.42 -0.50 -20.18
C GLN A 557 -32.41 -1.10 -19.21
N ARG A 558 -31.85 -2.27 -19.57
CA ARG A 558 -30.70 -2.85 -18.87
C ARG A 558 -29.39 -2.15 -19.26
N ILE A 559 -28.58 -1.84 -18.27
CA ILE A 559 -27.33 -1.09 -18.39
C ILE A 559 -26.30 -1.74 -17.46
N ASP A 560 -25.10 -2.00 -17.98
CA ASP A 560 -23.97 -2.47 -17.16
C ASP A 560 -23.53 -1.34 -16.22
N MET A 561 -23.50 -1.57 -14.91
CA MET A 561 -23.14 -0.56 -13.91
C MET A 561 -21.62 -0.28 -13.92
N PRO A 562 -21.15 0.92 -14.31
CA PRO A 562 -19.74 1.26 -14.35
C PRO A 562 -19.09 1.36 -12.97
N ARG A 563 -17.75 1.30 -12.95
CA ARG A 563 -16.92 1.43 -11.74
C ARG A 563 -15.93 2.61 -11.83
N PRO A 564 -15.43 3.11 -10.69
CA PRO A 564 -15.86 2.79 -9.32
C PRO A 564 -17.19 3.46 -8.98
N LEU A 565 -17.77 3.04 -7.86
CA LEU A 565 -18.88 3.75 -7.20
C LEU A 565 -18.31 4.87 -6.31
N PHE A 566 -19.04 5.98 -6.17
CA PHE A 566 -18.62 7.13 -5.38
C PHE A 566 -19.60 7.37 -4.24
N HIS A 567 -19.15 7.16 -3.01
CA HIS A 567 -19.94 7.30 -1.79
C HIS A 567 -19.63 8.65 -1.15
N TYR A 568 -20.43 9.67 -1.48
CA TYR A 568 -20.27 11.01 -0.95
C TYR A 568 -20.98 11.18 0.40
N MET A 569 -20.30 11.75 1.37
CA MET A 569 -20.80 12.01 2.73
C MET A 569 -20.30 13.37 3.23
N ASN A 570 -21.08 14.02 4.10
CA ASN A 570 -20.66 15.27 4.74
C ASN A 570 -19.91 14.98 6.06
N LEU A 571 -18.62 15.31 6.14
CA LEU A 571 -17.76 15.12 7.32
C LEU A 571 -18.41 15.65 8.61
N THR A 572 -19.05 16.81 8.53
CA THR A 572 -19.68 17.51 9.65
C THR A 572 -20.91 16.77 10.19
N ASN A 573 -21.56 15.94 9.36
CA ASN A 573 -22.65 15.07 9.77
C ASN A 573 -22.11 13.74 10.30
N ILE A 574 -21.09 13.17 9.62
CA ILE A 574 -20.43 11.93 10.01
C ILE A 574 -19.83 12.00 11.43
N ALA A 575 -19.20 13.12 11.78
CA ALA A 575 -18.55 13.32 13.07
C ALA A 575 -19.52 13.49 14.26
N LYS A 576 -20.83 13.61 14.01
CA LYS A 576 -21.84 13.69 15.08
C LYS A 576 -22.25 12.30 15.55
N GLU A 577 -22.57 12.18 16.83
CA GLU A 577 -23.24 10.99 17.35
C GLU A 577 -24.72 10.96 16.94
N GLY A 578 -25.25 9.76 16.72
CA GLY A 578 -26.67 9.53 16.39
C GLY A 578 -26.94 8.94 15.01
N CYS A 579 -28.19 8.54 14.81
CA CYS A 579 -28.76 8.15 13.52
C CYS A 579 -29.19 9.40 12.72
N ASN A 580 -29.35 9.26 11.40
CA ASN A 580 -29.60 10.32 10.39
C ASN A 580 -28.34 10.90 9.70
N LYS A 581 -27.25 10.14 9.65
CA LYS A 581 -26.15 10.44 8.72
C LYS A 581 -26.60 10.14 7.30
N GLU A 582 -26.31 11.03 6.35
CA GLU A 582 -26.69 10.86 4.96
C GLU A 582 -25.49 10.51 4.09
N MET A 583 -25.69 9.57 3.17
CA MET A 583 -24.73 9.19 2.14
C MET A 583 -25.40 9.19 0.77
N LEU A 584 -24.68 9.69 -0.24
CA LEU A 584 -25.08 9.70 -1.63
C LEU A 584 -24.12 8.81 -2.41
N THR A 585 -24.56 7.61 -2.78
CA THR A 585 -23.75 6.66 -3.57
C THR A 585 -24.06 6.83 -5.05
N CYS A 586 -23.06 7.14 -5.86
CA CYS A 586 -23.20 7.38 -7.30
C CYS A 586 -22.44 6.35 -8.15
N SER A 587 -23.04 5.91 -9.25
CA SER A 587 -22.35 5.29 -10.39
C SER A 587 -22.46 6.19 -11.62
N PHE A 588 -21.55 6.07 -12.58
CA PHE A 588 -21.64 6.80 -13.85
C PHE A 588 -22.59 6.13 -14.83
N VAL A 589 -23.12 6.89 -15.78
CA VAL A 589 -23.86 6.34 -16.92
C VAL A 589 -22.88 6.03 -18.06
N PRO A 590 -22.88 4.82 -18.68
CA PRO A 590 -22.00 4.51 -19.80
C PRO A 590 -22.08 5.56 -20.92
N LYS A 591 -20.92 5.95 -21.48
CA LYS A 591 -20.80 7.05 -22.46
C LYS A 591 -21.76 6.93 -23.66
N ARG A 592 -22.13 5.69 -24.04
CA ARG A 592 -23.10 5.38 -25.10
C ARG A 592 -24.51 5.96 -24.88
N ILE A 593 -24.91 6.19 -23.63
CA ILE A 593 -26.23 6.70 -23.24
C ILE A 593 -26.18 7.88 -22.26
N ALA A 594 -25.00 8.33 -21.82
CA ALA A 594 -24.83 9.43 -20.86
C ALA A 594 -25.42 10.79 -21.29
N ALA A 595 -25.73 10.98 -22.58
CA ALA A 595 -26.42 12.17 -23.07
C ALA A 595 -27.94 12.17 -22.80
N VAL A 596 -28.55 10.98 -22.68
CA VAL A 596 -29.97 10.76 -22.39
C VAL A 596 -30.09 9.48 -21.54
N PRO A 597 -29.76 9.54 -20.24
CA PRO A 597 -29.92 8.40 -19.33
C PRO A 597 -31.41 8.09 -19.11
N PRO A 598 -31.78 6.80 -18.92
CA PRO A 598 -33.13 6.42 -18.49
C PRO A 598 -33.60 7.15 -17.23
N GLU A 599 -34.89 7.47 -17.17
CA GLU A 599 -35.46 8.15 -16.01
C GLU A 599 -35.71 7.13 -14.87
N PRO A 600 -35.32 7.44 -13.62
CA PRO A 600 -35.58 6.56 -12.49
C PRO A 600 -37.07 6.48 -12.15
N VAL A 601 -37.48 5.30 -11.67
CA VAL A 601 -38.83 5.06 -11.10
C VAL A 601 -38.82 5.28 -9.58
N ASP A 602 -37.76 4.83 -8.89
CA ASP A 602 -37.57 5.06 -7.46
C ASP A 602 -37.17 6.53 -7.19
N LYS A 603 -37.94 7.20 -6.31
CA LYS A 603 -37.71 8.58 -5.87
C LYS A 603 -36.39 8.78 -5.09
N ASN A 604 -35.81 7.70 -4.58
CA ASN A 604 -34.51 7.71 -3.89
C ASN A 604 -33.31 7.66 -4.86
N ILE A 605 -33.57 7.46 -6.16
CA ILE A 605 -32.57 7.53 -7.23
C ILE A 605 -32.63 8.92 -7.89
N LEU A 606 -31.45 9.53 -8.04
CA LEU A 606 -31.26 10.85 -8.62
C LEU A 606 -30.38 10.75 -9.86
N LEU A 607 -30.75 11.44 -10.93
CA LEU A 607 -29.87 11.72 -12.06
C LEU A 607 -29.12 13.03 -11.79
N ILE A 608 -27.80 12.99 -11.81
CA ILE A 608 -26.94 14.15 -11.59
C ILE A 608 -26.05 14.34 -12.82
N ALA A 609 -26.11 15.53 -13.42
CA ALA A 609 -25.18 15.92 -14.48
C ALA A 609 -23.75 15.92 -13.90
N SER A 610 -22.87 15.09 -14.46
CA SER A 610 -21.52 14.88 -13.92
C SER A 610 -20.51 15.06 -15.04
N THR A 611 -19.90 16.23 -15.08
CA THR A 611 -18.69 16.49 -15.87
C THR A 611 -17.44 16.11 -15.07
N GLU A 612 -16.29 16.17 -15.74
CA GLU A 612 -14.95 15.91 -15.19
C GLU A 612 -14.79 16.33 -13.72
N VAL A 613 -14.35 15.39 -12.88
CA VAL A 613 -14.13 15.64 -11.46
C VAL A 613 -12.63 15.68 -11.20
N ASN A 614 -12.13 16.84 -10.81
CA ASN A 614 -10.77 17.04 -10.35
C ASN A 614 -10.75 16.93 -8.82
N GLY A 615 -9.78 16.21 -8.25
CA GLY A 615 -9.73 15.98 -6.81
C GLY A 615 -8.46 15.31 -6.30
N TYR A 616 -8.44 15.07 -5.00
CA TYR A 616 -7.37 14.43 -4.26
C TYR A 616 -7.80 13.02 -3.88
N THR A 617 -7.04 12.01 -4.30
CA THR A 617 -7.33 10.59 -4.13
C THR A 617 -6.29 9.93 -3.22
N MET A 618 -6.72 9.38 -2.08
CA MET A 618 -5.89 8.57 -1.16
C MET A 618 -6.39 7.12 -1.20
N PRO A 619 -5.77 6.23 -2.01
CA PRO A 619 -6.10 4.80 -1.99
C PRO A 619 -5.80 4.14 -0.63
N PHE A 620 -6.63 3.18 -0.24
CA PHE A 620 -6.56 2.41 1.01
C PHE A 620 -6.99 0.95 0.80
N GLY A 621 -6.57 0.05 1.71
CA GLY A 621 -6.89 -1.38 1.69
C GLY A 621 -8.23 -1.73 2.33
N ASP A 622 -8.37 -2.94 2.88
CA ASP A 622 -9.54 -3.29 3.70
C ASP A 622 -9.41 -2.64 5.08
N LEU A 623 -10.28 -1.68 5.36
CA LEU A 623 -10.35 -0.95 6.62
C LEU A 623 -11.73 -1.15 7.26
N THR A 624 -11.77 -1.33 8.58
CA THR A 624 -13.02 -1.30 9.35
C THR A 624 -13.70 0.07 9.23
N ASP A 625 -15.01 0.16 9.49
CA ASP A 625 -15.72 1.46 9.47
C ASP A 625 -15.03 2.51 10.36
N LYS A 626 -14.47 2.10 11.52
CA LYS A 626 -13.73 2.99 12.43
C LYS A 626 -12.43 3.51 11.79
N GLU A 627 -11.65 2.63 11.17
CA GLU A 627 -10.39 3.00 10.52
C GLU A 627 -10.64 3.87 9.29
N ILE A 628 -11.69 3.60 8.50
CA ILE A 628 -12.12 4.48 7.40
C ILE A 628 -12.35 5.91 7.92
N MET A 629 -13.06 6.09 9.04
CA MET A 629 -13.27 7.41 9.65
C MET A 629 -11.95 8.06 10.09
N GLN A 630 -11.05 7.30 10.70
CA GLN A 630 -9.76 7.82 11.16
C GLN A 630 -8.87 8.23 9.98
N THR A 631 -8.81 7.43 8.91
CA THR A 631 -8.10 7.75 7.67
C THR A 631 -8.72 8.95 6.95
N MET A 632 -10.05 9.11 6.95
CA MET A 632 -10.72 10.32 6.45
C MET A 632 -10.33 11.58 7.23
N ILE A 633 -10.29 11.50 8.56
CA ILE A 633 -9.85 12.61 9.43
C ILE A 633 -8.37 12.92 9.19
N HIS A 634 -7.51 11.91 9.09
CA HIS A 634 -6.08 12.08 8.80
C HIS A 634 -5.87 12.72 7.42
N PHE A 635 -6.54 12.23 6.38
CA PHE A 635 -6.45 12.79 5.03
C PHE A 635 -6.91 14.24 4.99
N ASN A 636 -8.01 14.58 5.66
CA ASN A 636 -8.46 15.97 5.80
C ASN A 636 -7.41 16.83 6.52
N LYS A 637 -6.77 16.32 7.58
CA LYS A 637 -5.68 17.00 8.29
C LYS A 637 -4.46 17.22 7.38
N SER A 638 -4.10 16.24 6.56
CA SER A 638 -3.02 16.36 5.57
C SER A 638 -3.33 17.44 4.53
N LEU A 639 -4.55 17.44 3.97
CA LEU A 639 -5.00 18.47 3.02
C LEU A 639 -5.03 19.88 3.67
N ALA A 640 -5.52 19.98 4.91
CA ALA A 640 -5.52 21.22 5.70
C ALA A 640 -4.09 21.75 5.93
N GLY A 641 -3.14 20.87 6.26
CA GLY A 641 -1.72 21.20 6.40
C GLY A 641 -1.10 21.74 5.10
N LEU A 642 -1.68 21.39 3.94
CA LEU A 642 -1.20 21.78 2.62
C LEU A 642 -1.89 23.01 2.01
N GLU A 643 -2.96 23.55 2.63
CA GLU A 643 -3.63 24.77 2.16
C GLU A 643 -2.67 25.97 2.06
N LYS A 644 -1.68 26.02 2.97
CA LYS A 644 -0.62 27.04 2.98
C LYS A 644 0.31 27.00 1.76
N PHE A 645 0.13 26.04 0.85
CA PHE A 645 0.81 25.91 -0.44
C PHE A 645 -0.16 26.07 -1.64
N GLY A 646 -1.36 26.62 -1.42
CA GLY A 646 -2.33 26.90 -2.47
C GLY A 646 -3.21 25.70 -2.88
N ILE A 647 -3.19 24.63 -2.11
CA ILE A 647 -4.11 23.49 -2.25
C ILE A 647 -5.50 23.91 -1.77
N ALA A 648 -6.50 23.85 -2.65
CA ALA A 648 -7.88 24.22 -2.36
C ALA A 648 -8.82 23.03 -2.61
N TYR A 649 -9.62 22.67 -1.61
CA TYR A 649 -10.39 21.44 -1.60
C TYR A 649 -11.71 21.60 -0.83
N ASP A 650 -12.68 20.72 -1.11
CA ASP A 650 -13.95 20.67 -0.41
C ASP A 650 -13.76 20.11 1.02
N LYS A 651 -13.94 20.99 2.01
CA LYS A 651 -13.78 20.65 3.43
C LYS A 651 -14.97 19.90 4.04
N GLN A 652 -16.10 19.88 3.34
CA GLN A 652 -17.35 19.30 3.84
C GLN A 652 -17.60 17.93 3.22
N THR A 653 -17.43 17.79 1.91
CA THR A 653 -17.77 16.56 1.18
C THR A 653 -16.56 15.64 1.03
N PHE A 654 -16.65 14.45 1.61
CA PHE A 654 -15.69 13.37 1.38
C PHE A 654 -16.36 12.24 0.61
N GLY A 655 -15.64 11.71 -0.36
CA GLY A 655 -16.01 10.55 -1.16
C GLY A 655 -15.23 9.31 -0.76
N ILE A 656 -15.83 8.14 -0.90
CA ILE A 656 -15.12 6.86 -1.04
C ILE A 656 -15.33 6.36 -2.47
N MET A 657 -14.28 5.86 -3.12
CA MET A 657 -14.29 5.25 -4.44
C MET A 657 -14.21 3.72 -4.27
N GLU A 658 -15.31 3.02 -4.51
CA GLU A 658 -15.46 1.57 -4.31
C GLU A 658 -15.38 0.81 -5.65
N TYR A 659 -14.34 0.00 -5.84
CA TYR A 659 -14.04 -0.65 -7.12
C TYR A 659 -14.66 -2.05 -7.28
N PHE A 660 -14.86 -2.80 -6.20
CA PHE A 660 -15.27 -4.22 -6.22
C PHE A 660 -16.66 -4.46 -5.62
N ALA A 661 -17.18 -5.69 -5.73
CA ALA A 661 -18.40 -6.13 -5.05
C ALA A 661 -18.03 -6.92 -3.77
N ALA A 662 -18.98 -7.05 -2.84
CA ALA A 662 -18.75 -7.48 -1.46
C ALA A 662 -18.38 -8.98 -1.27
N ASP A 663 -18.14 -9.71 -2.36
CA ASP A 663 -17.80 -11.13 -2.45
C ASP A 663 -16.36 -11.39 -2.92
N GLU A 664 -15.63 -10.37 -3.39
CA GLU A 664 -14.17 -10.38 -3.52
C GLU A 664 -13.58 -9.52 -2.38
N GLU A 665 -12.56 -10.05 -1.69
CA GLU A 665 -11.91 -9.39 -0.55
C GLU A 665 -11.53 -7.92 -0.86
N LEU A 666 -11.76 -7.01 0.09
CA LEU A 666 -11.84 -5.54 -0.11
C LEU A 666 -10.49 -4.83 -0.27
N HIS A 667 -9.62 -5.38 -1.12
CA HIS A 667 -8.20 -5.01 -1.18
C HIS A 667 -7.90 -3.59 -1.67
N HIS A 668 -8.81 -2.94 -2.43
CA HIS A 668 -8.50 -1.68 -3.10
C HIS A 668 -9.68 -0.70 -3.21
N ASN A 669 -9.75 0.25 -2.29
CA ASN A 669 -10.66 1.42 -2.34
C ASN A 669 -9.84 2.72 -2.36
N ALA A 670 -10.50 3.88 -2.47
CA ALA A 670 -9.82 5.16 -2.29
C ALA A 670 -10.70 6.23 -1.65
N LEU A 671 -10.15 7.03 -0.73
CA LEU A 671 -10.77 8.26 -0.31
C LEU A 671 -10.60 9.30 -1.41
N PHE A 672 -11.63 10.11 -1.61
CA PHE A 672 -11.67 11.14 -2.64
C PHE A 672 -12.17 12.46 -2.06
N VAL A 673 -11.47 13.55 -2.34
CA VAL A 673 -11.86 14.90 -1.91
C VAL A 673 -11.84 15.82 -3.12
N ARG A 674 -12.96 16.48 -3.40
CA ARG A 674 -13.07 17.33 -4.61
C ARG A 674 -12.13 18.52 -4.49
N LYS A 675 -11.40 18.83 -5.57
CA LYS A 675 -10.60 20.04 -5.69
C LYS A 675 -11.51 21.23 -6.00
N LEU A 676 -11.33 22.36 -5.31
CA LEU A 676 -12.07 23.58 -5.60
C LEU A 676 -11.35 24.37 -6.70
N GLU A 677 -12.06 24.69 -7.77
CA GLU A 677 -11.54 25.56 -8.83
C GLU A 677 -11.67 27.03 -8.43
N LYS A 678 -10.63 27.83 -8.68
CA LYS A 678 -10.60 29.26 -8.32
C LYS A 678 -11.74 30.00 -9.02
N GLY A 679 -12.75 30.41 -8.24
CA GLY A 679 -13.89 31.20 -8.70
C GLY A 679 -15.25 30.54 -8.48
N MET A 680 -15.30 29.25 -8.12
CA MET A 680 -16.54 28.61 -7.68
C MET A 680 -16.71 28.78 -6.16
N VAL A 681 -17.65 29.63 -5.76
CA VAL A 681 -18.21 29.62 -4.40
C VAL A 681 -19.20 28.45 -4.33
N SER A 682 -19.14 27.66 -3.25
CA SER A 682 -20.16 26.63 -2.99
C SER A 682 -21.48 27.30 -2.61
N GLU A 683 -22.52 27.13 -3.43
CA GLU A 683 -23.89 27.41 -2.98
C GLU A 683 -24.30 26.36 -1.93
N GLU A 684 -24.79 26.82 -0.77
CA GLU A 684 -25.34 25.95 0.26
C GLU A 684 -26.73 25.47 -0.17
N ASP A 685 -26.83 24.29 -0.78
CA ASP A 685 -28.11 23.67 -1.12
C ASP A 685 -28.86 23.24 0.16
N VAL A 686 -29.80 24.09 0.59
CA VAL A 686 -30.71 23.82 1.71
C VAL A 686 -31.71 22.73 1.32
N VAL A 687 -31.54 21.53 1.88
CA VAL A 687 -32.51 20.44 1.74
C VAL A 687 -33.70 20.67 2.70
N PRO A 688 -34.96 20.65 2.22
CA PRO A 688 -36.12 20.81 3.09
C PRO A 688 -36.39 19.55 3.91
N GLU A 689 -36.65 19.74 5.20
CA GLU A 689 -36.95 18.70 6.17
C GLU A 689 -38.40 18.21 5.99
N SER A 690 -38.60 16.93 5.64
CA SER A 690 -39.92 16.32 5.53
C SER A 690 -40.27 15.53 6.79
N THR A 691 -41.13 16.11 7.63
CA THR A 691 -41.84 15.36 8.68
C THR A 691 -43.00 14.60 8.05
N ASP A 692 -42.96 13.27 8.10
CA ASP A 692 -44.12 12.40 8.30
C ASP A 692 -43.61 10.95 8.44
N ALA A 693 -43.80 10.35 9.61
CA ALA A 693 -43.54 8.94 9.86
C ALA A 693 -44.90 8.25 10.04
N GLU A 694 -45.36 7.54 9.01
CA GLU A 694 -46.54 6.68 9.13
C GLU A 694 -46.30 5.61 10.20
N GLU A 695 -47.29 5.39 11.08
CA GLU A 695 -47.25 4.32 12.08
C GLU A 695 -47.26 2.97 11.37
N ARG A 696 -46.11 2.27 11.39
CA ARG A 696 -45.95 0.96 10.76
C ARG A 696 -46.82 -0.09 11.50
N PRO A 697 -47.44 -1.04 10.79
CA PRO A 697 -48.14 -2.16 11.42
C PRO A 697 -47.15 -3.01 12.24
N ARG A 698 -47.39 -3.16 13.54
CA ARG A 698 -46.57 -4.02 14.40
C ARG A 698 -46.88 -5.49 14.14
N LEU A 699 -45.86 -6.34 14.17
CA LEU A 699 -46.00 -7.80 14.05
C LEU A 699 -46.86 -8.40 15.18
N HIS A 700 -46.82 -7.79 16.37
CA HIS A 700 -47.48 -8.30 17.55
C HIS A 700 -48.19 -7.19 18.35
N SER A 701 -49.05 -7.60 19.26
CA SER A 701 -49.67 -6.77 20.29
C SER A 701 -49.45 -7.40 21.67
N LEU A 702 -49.10 -6.58 22.67
CA LEU A 702 -48.92 -7.05 24.05
C LEU A 702 -50.30 -7.38 24.65
N VAL A 703 -50.48 -8.62 25.09
CA VAL A 703 -51.69 -9.09 25.79
C VAL A 703 -51.54 -8.89 27.30
N LYS A 704 -50.39 -9.28 27.87
CA LYS A 704 -50.11 -9.18 29.30
C LYS A 704 -48.60 -9.24 29.58
N ASP A 705 -48.12 -8.45 30.54
CA ASP A 705 -46.78 -8.61 31.11
C ASP A 705 -46.85 -9.51 32.36
N HIS A 706 -46.01 -10.54 32.44
CA HIS A 706 -45.93 -11.49 33.57
C HIS A 706 -44.67 -11.27 34.43
N GLY A 707 -43.92 -10.19 34.19
CA GLY A 707 -42.67 -9.86 34.89
C GLY A 707 -41.48 -10.70 34.43
N ASP A 708 -40.28 -10.36 34.93
CA ASP A 708 -39.01 -11.07 34.66
C ASP A 708 -38.66 -11.22 33.17
N ASN A 709 -39.09 -10.22 32.37
CA ASN A 709 -39.00 -10.19 30.91
C ASN A 709 -39.80 -11.30 30.21
N VAL A 710 -40.97 -11.68 30.75
CA VAL A 710 -41.92 -12.63 30.12
C VAL A 710 -43.19 -11.89 29.71
N LEU A 711 -43.40 -11.76 28.40
CA LEU A 711 -44.51 -11.04 27.77
C LEU A 711 -45.46 -12.02 27.09
N GLU A 712 -46.74 -12.00 27.43
CA GLU A 712 -47.78 -12.66 26.63
C GLU A 712 -48.15 -11.74 25.47
N ILE A 713 -47.87 -12.19 24.24
CA ILE A 713 -48.03 -11.44 23.01
C ILE A 713 -49.02 -12.14 22.07
N ARG A 714 -49.77 -11.37 21.29
CA ARG A 714 -50.61 -11.85 20.21
C ARG A 714 -49.96 -11.48 18.88
N MET A 715 -49.77 -12.45 18.00
CA MET A 715 -49.31 -12.18 16.64
C MET A 715 -50.48 -11.57 15.86
N ASN A 716 -50.27 -10.42 15.22
CA ASN A 716 -51.34 -9.70 14.52
C ASN A 716 -51.67 -10.33 13.16
N PRO A 717 -50.69 -10.75 12.32
CA PRO A 717 -50.99 -11.48 11.09
C PRO A 717 -51.46 -12.92 11.36
N LYS A 718 -52.46 -13.36 10.58
CA LYS A 718 -53.07 -14.70 10.66
C LYS A 718 -52.41 -15.72 9.74
N MET A 719 -51.95 -15.28 8.57
CA MET A 719 -51.37 -16.14 7.52
C MET A 719 -49.94 -15.69 7.21
N TYR A 720 -49.06 -16.66 6.98
CA TYR A 720 -47.66 -16.44 6.64
C TYR A 720 -47.26 -17.35 5.47
N ALA A 721 -46.36 -16.87 4.61
CA ALA A 721 -45.65 -17.73 3.66
C ALA A 721 -44.28 -18.08 4.27
N CYS A 722 -43.97 -19.36 4.36
CA CYS A 722 -42.81 -19.92 5.06
C CYS A 722 -41.95 -20.79 4.14
N VAL A 723 -40.63 -20.70 4.26
CA VAL A 723 -39.66 -21.54 3.55
C VAL A 723 -38.74 -22.19 4.56
N ASP A 724 -38.62 -23.52 4.47
CA ASP A 724 -37.73 -24.30 5.33
C ASP A 724 -36.25 -23.96 5.08
N THR A 725 -35.43 -23.96 6.12
CA THR A 725 -33.99 -23.72 6.03
C THR A 725 -33.21 -25.03 6.07
N GLU A 726 -32.22 -25.17 5.19
CA GLU A 726 -31.37 -26.37 5.06
C GLU A 726 -30.27 -26.48 6.16
N SER A 727 -30.36 -25.74 7.27
CA SER A 727 -29.30 -25.62 8.28
C SER A 727 -29.86 -25.27 9.66
N CYS A 728 -29.27 -25.81 10.73
CA CYS A 728 -29.70 -25.54 12.11
C CYS A 728 -29.42 -24.09 12.58
N ASN A 729 -28.42 -23.43 11.98
CA ASN A 729 -27.86 -22.16 12.48
C ASN A 729 -27.91 -21.01 11.46
N ALA A 730 -28.25 -21.26 10.19
CA ALA A 730 -28.24 -20.24 9.14
C ALA A 730 -29.58 -19.51 9.01
N PHE A 731 -29.86 -18.62 9.97
CA PHE A 731 -30.86 -17.57 9.79
C PHE A 731 -30.48 -16.73 8.56
N PHE A 732 -31.44 -16.42 7.68
CA PHE A 732 -31.25 -15.67 6.43
C PHE A 732 -30.41 -16.37 5.33
N THR A 733 -30.71 -17.62 4.95
CA THR A 733 -30.10 -18.17 3.72
C THR A 733 -30.60 -17.41 2.47
N ARG A 734 -29.69 -17.14 1.52
CA ARG A 734 -30.03 -16.49 0.23
C ARG A 734 -31.12 -17.25 -0.54
N LYS A 735 -31.14 -18.59 -0.45
CA LYS A 735 -32.17 -19.43 -1.09
C LYS A 735 -33.56 -19.12 -0.53
N THR A 736 -33.67 -19.04 0.80
CA THR A 736 -34.90 -18.76 1.54
C THR A 736 -35.43 -17.37 1.24
N MET A 737 -34.56 -16.36 1.22
CA MET A 737 -34.93 -14.98 0.90
C MET A 737 -35.44 -14.81 -0.53
N ILE A 738 -34.80 -15.47 -1.51
CA ILE A 738 -35.24 -15.44 -2.91
C ILE A 738 -36.62 -16.09 -3.06
N ALA A 739 -36.83 -17.29 -2.50
CA ALA A 739 -38.11 -17.98 -2.60
C ALA A 739 -39.29 -17.18 -2.00
N LEU A 740 -39.08 -16.53 -0.84
CA LEU A 740 -40.07 -15.64 -0.24
C LEU A 740 -40.29 -14.36 -1.06
N HIS A 741 -39.21 -13.70 -1.50
CA HIS A 741 -39.29 -12.49 -2.33
C HIS A 741 -40.04 -12.77 -3.63
N ASP A 742 -39.71 -13.87 -4.32
CA ASP A 742 -40.34 -14.25 -5.58
C ASP A 742 -41.84 -14.54 -5.37
N TYR A 743 -42.22 -15.27 -4.30
CA TYR A 743 -43.64 -15.53 -3.99
C TYR A 743 -44.44 -14.23 -3.78
N PHE A 744 -43.89 -13.27 -3.05
CA PHE A 744 -44.52 -11.96 -2.83
C PHE A 744 -44.55 -11.12 -4.12
N ALA A 745 -43.51 -11.18 -4.95
CA ALA A 745 -43.44 -10.51 -6.25
C ALA A 745 -44.25 -11.19 -7.37
N GLY A 746 -45.15 -12.12 -7.04
CA GLY A 746 -46.07 -12.76 -7.98
C GLY A 746 -45.70 -14.17 -8.47
N ASN A 747 -44.70 -14.85 -7.91
CA ASN A 747 -44.40 -16.25 -8.24
C ASN A 747 -45.35 -17.23 -7.52
N ASN A 748 -46.64 -17.09 -7.84
CA ASN A 748 -47.76 -17.83 -7.27
C ASN A 748 -48.83 -18.11 -8.34
N ASP A 749 -49.76 -19.03 -8.06
CA ASP A 749 -50.72 -19.57 -9.03
C ASP A 749 -51.69 -18.55 -9.65
N GLY A 750 -51.78 -17.34 -9.07
CA GLY A 750 -52.54 -16.21 -9.60
C GLY A 750 -51.70 -15.11 -10.27
N ASN A 751 -50.37 -15.16 -10.24
CA ASN A 751 -49.47 -14.03 -10.52
C ASN A 751 -49.81 -12.75 -9.72
N VAL A 752 -50.21 -12.91 -8.45
CA VAL A 752 -50.66 -11.82 -7.59
C VAL A 752 -49.47 -11.24 -6.83
N ASP A 753 -49.18 -9.96 -7.05
CA ASP A 753 -48.23 -9.19 -6.25
C ASP A 753 -48.82 -8.94 -4.85
N LEU A 754 -48.15 -9.46 -3.82
CA LEU A 754 -48.50 -9.32 -2.40
C LEU A 754 -47.77 -8.14 -1.74
N GLY A 755 -46.98 -7.37 -2.50
CA GLY A 755 -46.23 -6.22 -2.03
C GLY A 755 -44.87 -6.56 -1.41
N SER A 756 -44.29 -5.59 -0.71
CA SER A 756 -42.99 -5.72 -0.07
C SER A 756 -43.00 -6.76 1.06
N LEU A 757 -41.90 -7.53 1.17
CA LEU A 757 -41.73 -8.51 2.24
C LEU A 757 -41.82 -7.87 3.63
N SER A 758 -42.71 -8.40 4.49
CA SER A 758 -42.81 -7.98 5.89
C SER A 758 -41.51 -8.24 6.66
N PRO A 759 -41.35 -7.66 7.87
CA PRO A 759 -40.48 -8.21 8.91
C PRO A 759 -40.59 -9.74 9.00
N LEU A 760 -39.45 -10.43 9.12
CA LEU A 760 -39.41 -11.89 9.14
C LEU A 760 -39.67 -12.47 10.53
N PHE A 761 -40.45 -13.54 10.51
CA PHE A 761 -40.74 -14.42 11.63
C PHE A 761 -40.08 -15.78 11.36
N TYR A 762 -39.42 -16.35 12.34
CA TYR A 762 -38.80 -17.67 12.27
C TYR A 762 -39.60 -18.64 13.10
N HIS A 763 -40.15 -19.68 12.47
CA HIS A 763 -40.87 -20.74 13.13
C HIS A 763 -39.93 -21.91 13.43
N THR A 764 -39.98 -22.46 14.64
CA THR A 764 -39.40 -23.78 14.93
C THR A 764 -40.48 -24.85 14.92
N GLY A 765 -40.18 -26.01 14.35
CA GLY A 765 -41.04 -27.20 14.36
C GLY A 765 -40.21 -28.48 14.35
N GLU A 766 -40.80 -29.59 13.88
CA GLU A 766 -40.10 -30.88 13.82
C GLU A 766 -38.80 -30.83 12.98
N PRO A 767 -37.72 -31.51 13.40
CA PRO A 767 -36.43 -31.50 12.71
C PRO A 767 -36.49 -32.19 11.34
N LYS A 768 -36.49 -31.37 10.29
CA LYS A 768 -36.42 -31.80 8.88
C LYS A 768 -34.99 -32.08 8.37
N VAL A 769 -33.97 -31.73 9.16
CA VAL A 769 -32.55 -31.88 8.82
C VAL A 769 -31.87 -32.77 9.87
N GLU A 770 -31.22 -33.83 9.42
CA GLU A 770 -30.53 -34.78 10.30
C GLU A 770 -29.46 -34.09 11.15
N GLY A 771 -29.54 -34.26 12.47
CA GLY A 771 -28.63 -33.63 13.43
C GLY A 771 -29.07 -32.24 13.96
N CYS A 772 -30.13 -31.62 13.42
CA CYS A 772 -30.71 -30.44 14.04
C CYS A 772 -31.69 -30.82 15.17
N PRO A 773 -31.69 -30.10 16.32
CA PRO A 773 -32.64 -30.35 17.42
C PRO A 773 -34.07 -29.89 17.11
N TYR A 774 -34.24 -29.02 16.11
CA TYR A 774 -35.53 -28.52 15.61
C TYR A 774 -35.42 -28.22 14.11
N GLY A 775 -36.55 -28.22 13.41
CA GLY A 775 -36.68 -27.67 12.07
C GLY A 775 -36.88 -26.17 12.17
N LEU A 776 -36.30 -25.42 11.24
CA LEU A 776 -36.41 -23.96 11.19
C LEU A 776 -36.99 -23.54 9.83
N SER A 777 -38.03 -22.70 9.86
CA SER A 777 -38.65 -22.13 8.67
C SER A 777 -38.67 -20.61 8.79
N SER A 778 -38.22 -19.89 7.76
CA SER A 778 -38.33 -18.43 7.72
C SER A 778 -39.64 -18.03 7.05
N CYS A 779 -40.38 -17.12 7.66
CA CYS A 779 -41.75 -16.77 7.30
C CYS A 779 -41.95 -15.26 7.15
N ALA A 780 -42.71 -14.85 6.15
CA ALA A 780 -43.19 -13.48 5.98
C ALA A 780 -44.72 -13.45 6.09
N ALA A 781 -45.25 -12.40 6.74
CA ALA A 781 -46.67 -12.19 6.95
C ALA A 781 -47.37 -11.83 5.64
N ILE A 782 -48.47 -12.52 5.34
CA ILE A 782 -49.33 -12.20 4.20
C ILE A 782 -50.24 -11.03 4.60
N PRO A 783 -50.49 -10.03 3.73
CA PRO A 783 -51.42 -8.94 4.03
C PRO A 783 -52.86 -9.44 4.25
N GLU A 784 -53.62 -8.75 5.10
CA GLU A 784 -54.95 -9.22 5.56
C GLU A 784 -55.98 -9.29 4.41
N GLU A 785 -55.87 -8.41 3.42
CA GLU A 785 -56.68 -8.40 2.21
C GLU A 785 -56.59 -9.68 1.37
N PHE A 786 -55.54 -10.50 1.57
CA PHE A 786 -55.36 -11.77 0.87
C PHE A 786 -55.78 -13.01 1.68
N TYR A 787 -56.23 -12.89 2.94
CA TYR A 787 -56.51 -14.08 3.78
C TYR A 787 -57.64 -14.99 3.25
N GLU A 788 -58.67 -14.43 2.62
CA GLU A 788 -59.75 -15.23 2.04
C GLU A 788 -59.35 -15.87 0.68
N ASN A 789 -58.32 -15.36 0.02
CA ASN A 789 -57.92 -15.72 -1.34
C ASN A 789 -56.39 -15.88 -1.47
N THR A 790 -55.73 -16.48 -0.48
CA THR A 790 -54.26 -16.59 -0.45
C THR A 790 -53.76 -17.36 -1.68
N PRO A 791 -52.93 -16.76 -2.56
CA PRO A 791 -52.40 -17.43 -3.74
C PRO A 791 -51.53 -18.63 -3.34
N LYS A 792 -51.66 -19.75 -4.05
CA LYS A 792 -50.80 -20.92 -3.79
C LYS A 792 -49.41 -20.67 -4.36
N PRO A 793 -48.33 -20.98 -3.63
CA PRO A 793 -46.99 -20.79 -4.16
C PRO A 793 -46.73 -21.65 -5.40
N SER A 794 -46.00 -21.11 -6.36
CA SER A 794 -45.52 -21.86 -7.53
C SER A 794 -44.15 -22.52 -7.28
N ASP A 795 -43.47 -22.11 -6.21
CA ASP A 795 -42.24 -22.73 -5.70
C ASP A 795 -42.60 -23.71 -4.58
N GLU A 796 -42.31 -25.01 -4.79
CA GLU A 796 -42.60 -26.08 -3.82
C GLU A 796 -41.91 -25.90 -2.46
N ARG A 797 -40.89 -25.03 -2.38
CA ARG A 797 -40.18 -24.70 -1.13
C ARG A 797 -40.95 -23.74 -0.24
N VAL A 798 -41.95 -23.04 -0.79
CA VAL A 798 -42.80 -22.09 -0.06
C VAL A 798 -44.07 -22.80 0.38
N THR A 799 -44.37 -22.71 1.67
CA THR A 799 -45.55 -23.29 2.32
C THR A 799 -46.39 -22.18 2.95
N ILE A 800 -47.71 -22.37 3.05
CA ILE A 800 -48.60 -21.41 3.71
C ILE A 800 -48.89 -21.89 5.13
N PHE A 801 -48.49 -21.09 6.11
CA PHE A 801 -48.68 -21.32 7.53
C PHE A 801 -49.85 -20.47 8.05
N ASP A 802 -50.85 -21.14 8.58
CA ASP A 802 -52.04 -20.54 9.17
C ASP A 802 -51.91 -20.55 10.70
N ALA A 803 -51.58 -19.40 11.27
CA ALA A 803 -51.37 -19.22 12.69
C ALA A 803 -52.69 -19.26 13.50
N THR A 804 -53.86 -19.25 12.85
CA THR A 804 -55.17 -19.39 13.52
C THR A 804 -55.47 -20.83 13.94
N LYS A 805 -54.71 -21.80 13.43
CA LYS A 805 -54.70 -23.19 13.92
C LYS A 805 -53.94 -23.35 15.24
N LEU A 806 -53.19 -22.32 15.63
CA LEU A 806 -52.64 -22.15 16.98
C LEU A 806 -53.48 -21.13 17.75
N THR A 807 -53.18 -20.92 19.03
CA THR A 807 -53.89 -19.95 19.87
C THR A 807 -53.72 -18.48 19.42
N GLY A 808 -52.86 -18.19 18.44
CA GLY A 808 -52.48 -16.83 18.02
C GLY A 808 -51.74 -16.03 19.08
N VAL A 809 -51.44 -16.65 20.23
CA VAL A 809 -50.83 -16.03 21.41
C VAL A 809 -49.60 -16.84 21.81
N GLY A 810 -48.52 -16.15 22.15
CA GLY A 810 -47.30 -16.78 22.66
C GLY A 810 -46.76 -16.05 23.88
N TYR A 811 -45.87 -16.71 24.62
CA TYR A 811 -45.07 -16.08 25.67
C TYR A 811 -43.66 -15.82 25.16
N ALA A 812 -43.25 -14.56 25.19
CA ALA A 812 -42.01 -14.05 24.61
C ALA A 812 -41.07 -13.46 25.66
N THR A 813 -39.78 -13.41 25.34
CA THR A 813 -38.76 -12.65 26.07
C THR A 813 -37.92 -11.83 25.09
N THR A 814 -37.41 -10.67 25.54
CA THR A 814 -36.60 -9.78 24.70
C THR A 814 -35.11 -10.14 24.78
N LEU A 815 -34.44 -10.05 23.63
CA LEU A 815 -33.00 -10.14 23.45
C LEU A 815 -32.48 -8.81 22.89
N TYR A 816 -31.50 -8.22 23.56
CA TYR A 816 -30.83 -7.00 23.08
C TYR A 816 -29.62 -7.30 22.19
N GLU A 817 -29.06 -8.50 22.29
CA GLU A 817 -27.93 -9.00 21.51
C GLU A 817 -28.29 -10.37 20.94
N ALA A 818 -27.75 -10.71 19.76
CA ALA A 818 -27.91 -12.06 19.22
C ALA A 818 -26.96 -13.02 19.96
N PRO A 819 -27.37 -14.26 20.27
CA PRO A 819 -26.49 -15.23 20.91
C PRO A 819 -25.33 -15.59 19.96
N GLU A 820 -24.10 -15.25 20.35
CA GLU A 820 -22.87 -15.62 19.64
C GLU A 820 -22.29 -16.94 20.17
N GLY A 821 -21.72 -17.75 19.28
CA GLY A 821 -21.02 -19.00 19.61
C GLY A 821 -21.90 -20.25 19.75
N ASP A 822 -21.27 -21.37 20.11
CA ASP A 822 -21.87 -22.71 20.10
C ASP A 822 -22.98 -22.93 21.16
N GLU A 823 -23.14 -22.03 22.15
CA GLU A 823 -24.25 -22.10 23.10
C GLU A 823 -25.62 -21.85 22.43
N GLY A 824 -25.64 -21.11 21.31
CA GLY A 824 -26.71 -21.11 20.32
C GLY A 824 -28.11 -20.64 20.78
N TRP A 825 -29.08 -20.83 19.89
CA TRP A 825 -30.49 -20.48 20.15
C TRP A 825 -31.17 -21.46 21.09
N THR A 826 -30.74 -22.73 21.11
CA THR A 826 -31.25 -23.77 22.01
C THR A 826 -31.20 -23.32 23.47
N ALA A 827 -30.07 -22.79 23.94
CA ALA A 827 -29.93 -22.31 25.31
C ALA A 827 -30.85 -21.11 25.63
N VAL A 828 -31.22 -20.30 24.63
CA VAL A 828 -32.17 -19.19 24.81
C VAL A 828 -33.60 -19.72 24.96
N PHE A 829 -33.99 -20.66 24.10
CA PHE A 829 -35.28 -21.34 24.18
C PHE A 829 -35.44 -22.10 25.51
N GLU A 830 -34.43 -22.84 25.95
CA GLU A 830 -34.43 -23.52 27.26
C GLU A 830 -34.53 -22.55 28.44
N LYS A 831 -33.81 -21.41 28.41
CA LYS A 831 -33.92 -20.35 29.42
C LYS A 831 -35.33 -19.72 29.47
N LEU A 832 -36.00 -19.59 28.34
CA LEU A 832 -37.40 -19.16 28.29
C LEU A 832 -38.32 -20.25 28.86
N ALA A 833 -38.18 -21.50 28.41
CA ALA A 833 -38.99 -22.62 28.87
C ALA A 833 -38.98 -22.75 30.40
N ALA A 834 -37.80 -22.71 31.03
CA ALA A 834 -37.65 -22.77 32.48
C ALA A 834 -38.37 -21.61 33.22
N LYS A 835 -38.37 -20.40 32.66
CA LYS A 835 -39.12 -19.25 33.21
C LYS A 835 -40.64 -19.40 33.08
N LEU A 836 -41.12 -20.07 32.03
CA LEU A 836 -42.54 -20.34 31.84
C LEU A 836 -43.01 -21.43 32.80
N ASP A 837 -42.20 -22.48 33.01
CA ASP A 837 -42.43 -23.51 34.03
C ASP A 837 -42.51 -22.90 35.45
N GLU A 838 -41.55 -22.03 35.81
CA GLU A 838 -41.51 -21.35 37.12
C GLU A 838 -42.77 -20.51 37.39
N LYS A 839 -43.38 -19.97 36.32
CA LYS A 839 -44.59 -19.13 36.38
C LYS A 839 -45.90 -19.92 36.20
N ASP A 840 -45.85 -21.25 36.09
CA ASP A 840 -47.01 -22.12 35.87
C ASP A 840 -47.83 -21.73 34.61
N LEU A 841 -47.12 -21.30 33.55
CA LEU A 841 -47.71 -20.89 32.28
C LEU A 841 -47.69 -22.07 31.29
N LEU A 842 -48.84 -22.49 30.77
CA LEU A 842 -48.94 -23.60 29.81
C LEU A 842 -48.54 -23.17 28.38
N PHE A 843 -47.45 -23.74 27.86
CA PHE A 843 -46.88 -23.45 26.54
C PHE A 843 -46.48 -24.73 25.80
N ASN A 844 -46.46 -24.67 24.47
CA ASN A 844 -46.00 -25.80 23.66
C ASN A 844 -44.48 -25.73 23.44
N ARG A 845 -43.74 -26.69 24.00
CA ARG A 845 -42.26 -26.80 23.91
C ARG A 845 -41.72 -27.12 22.52
N GLU A 846 -42.53 -27.72 21.64
CA GLU A 846 -42.11 -28.14 20.30
C GLU A 846 -42.20 -26.99 19.29
N TYR A 847 -43.07 -26.01 19.54
CA TYR A 847 -43.36 -24.91 18.63
C TYR A 847 -42.95 -23.57 19.26
N GLY A 848 -41.65 -23.29 19.13
CA GLY A 848 -41.06 -21.98 19.37
C GLY A 848 -41.15 -21.07 18.14
N PHE A 849 -40.83 -19.80 18.36
CA PHE A 849 -40.61 -18.83 17.29
C PHE A 849 -39.72 -17.67 17.71
N PHE A 850 -39.17 -16.99 16.72
CA PHE A 850 -38.30 -15.83 16.89
C PHE A 850 -38.63 -14.74 15.86
N PHE A 851 -38.63 -13.45 16.23
CA PHE A 851 -38.86 -12.36 15.28
C PHE A 851 -38.19 -11.05 15.71
N ARG A 852 -38.12 -10.10 14.77
CA ARG A 852 -37.79 -8.68 14.99
C ARG A 852 -38.89 -7.82 14.40
N GLU A 853 -39.19 -6.65 14.99
CA GLU A 853 -40.16 -5.72 14.41
C GLU A 853 -39.60 -4.96 13.18
N ALA A 854 -38.27 -4.84 13.11
CA ALA A 854 -37.54 -4.29 11.99
C ALA A 854 -37.67 -5.13 10.69
N HIS A 855 -37.56 -4.48 9.53
CA HIS A 855 -37.62 -5.18 8.24
C HIS A 855 -36.48 -6.21 8.08
N PRO A 856 -36.61 -7.17 7.13
CA PRO A 856 -35.46 -7.99 6.75
C PRO A 856 -34.30 -7.07 6.37
N PHE A 857 -33.11 -7.35 6.89
CA PHE A 857 -31.88 -6.54 6.72
C PHE A 857 -31.81 -5.20 7.49
N ASP A 858 -32.78 -4.89 8.36
CA ASP A 858 -32.66 -3.78 9.31
C ASP A 858 -31.96 -4.27 10.60
N THR A 859 -30.81 -3.67 10.90
CA THR A 859 -29.96 -4.00 12.06
C THR A 859 -30.00 -2.92 13.14
N SER A 860 -31.09 -2.15 13.22
CA SER A 860 -31.36 -1.29 14.36
C SER A 860 -31.29 -2.07 15.68
N ASN A 861 -31.00 -1.36 16.79
CA ASN A 861 -31.00 -1.92 18.15
C ASN A 861 -32.42 -2.23 18.68
N GLU A 862 -33.37 -2.53 17.78
CA GLU A 862 -34.69 -3.01 18.17
C GLU A 862 -34.55 -4.40 18.81
N PRO A 863 -35.21 -4.63 19.97
CA PRO A 863 -35.11 -5.91 20.65
C PRO A 863 -35.64 -7.02 19.76
N ALA A 864 -34.92 -8.13 19.75
CA ALA A 864 -35.37 -9.34 19.10
C ALA A 864 -36.17 -10.18 20.10
N TYR A 865 -37.19 -10.89 19.64
CA TYR A 865 -38.13 -11.61 20.51
C TYR A 865 -38.00 -13.11 20.28
N VAL A 866 -37.80 -13.88 21.36
CA VAL A 866 -37.91 -15.35 21.35
C VAL A 866 -39.16 -15.73 22.13
N ALA A 867 -39.97 -16.66 21.60
CA ALA A 867 -41.25 -17.00 22.17
C ALA A 867 -41.64 -18.47 21.98
N TYR A 868 -42.56 -18.94 22.81
CA TYR A 868 -43.29 -20.20 22.61
C TYR A 868 -44.79 -19.93 22.42
N TRP A 869 -45.46 -20.72 21.59
CA TRP A 869 -46.91 -20.64 21.48
C TRP A 869 -47.62 -21.12 22.76
N LYS A 870 -48.67 -20.40 23.16
CA LYS A 870 -49.49 -20.74 24.32
C LYS A 870 -50.32 -21.98 24.02
N GLN A 871 -50.35 -22.94 24.94
CA GLN A 871 -51.14 -24.16 24.79
C GLN A 871 -52.64 -23.84 24.94
N SER A 872 -53.49 -24.46 24.12
CA SER A 872 -54.95 -24.31 24.21
C SER A 872 -55.50 -25.10 25.40
N ALA A 873 -56.33 -24.47 26.21
CA ALA A 873 -56.92 -25.10 27.40
C ALA A 873 -57.97 -26.20 27.09
N GLU A 874 -58.26 -26.45 25.81
CA GLU A 874 -59.26 -27.42 25.36
C GLU A 874 -58.67 -28.84 25.17
N SER A 875 -57.35 -29.04 25.31
CA SER A 875 -56.70 -30.35 25.11
C SER A 875 -56.72 -31.29 26.31
N GLU A 876 -57.22 -30.88 27.49
CA GLU A 876 -57.34 -31.75 28.68
C GLU A 876 -58.74 -32.39 28.81
N GLY A 877 -59.55 -32.36 27.74
CA GLY A 877 -60.99 -32.61 27.76
C GLY A 877 -61.49 -33.93 27.17
N GLU A 878 -60.66 -34.78 26.54
CA GLU A 878 -61.08 -36.09 26.03
C GLU A 878 -60.19 -37.21 26.59
N GLY A 879 -60.80 -38.08 27.40
CA GLY A 879 -60.11 -39.12 28.14
C GLY A 879 -59.83 -40.38 27.34
N GLU A 880 -58.96 -41.22 27.90
CA GLU A 880 -58.62 -42.55 27.40
C GLU A 880 -59.87 -43.39 27.10
N SER A 881 -60.14 -43.67 25.82
CA SER A 881 -61.02 -44.77 25.41
C SER A 881 -60.19 -45.81 24.69
N GLU A 882 -59.95 -46.95 25.34
CA GLU A 882 -59.43 -48.16 24.70
C GLU A 882 -60.25 -48.49 23.45
N MET A 883 -59.60 -48.74 22.32
CA MET A 883 -60.25 -49.40 21.20
C MET A 883 -59.36 -50.50 20.63
N SER A 884 -59.94 -51.70 20.59
CA SER A 884 -59.28 -52.99 20.40
C SER A 884 -58.81 -53.25 18.97
N ALA A 885 -57.77 -54.07 18.84
CA ALA A 885 -57.47 -54.75 17.59
C ALA A 885 -58.48 -55.88 17.32
N GLU A 886 -59.08 -55.93 16.12
CA GLU A 886 -59.53 -57.19 15.51
C GLU A 886 -59.73 -57.09 13.98
N GLU A 887 -59.15 -58.09 13.30
CA GLU A 887 -59.48 -58.73 12.00
C GLU A 887 -60.09 -58.00 10.77
N ASP A 888 -59.31 -58.05 9.69
CA ASP A 888 -59.66 -58.48 8.30
C ASP A 888 -61.14 -58.61 7.87
N LYS A 889 -61.45 -58.02 6.70
CA LYS A 889 -62.25 -58.68 5.64
C LYS A 889 -62.15 -58.04 4.24
N GLU A 890 -61.37 -58.70 3.39
CA GLU A 890 -61.67 -59.13 2.02
C GLU A 890 -62.31 -58.20 0.95
N MET A 891 -61.55 -58.09 -0.15
CA MET A 891 -61.95 -58.36 -1.56
C MET A 891 -62.67 -57.28 -2.42
N PRO A 892 -62.63 -57.39 -3.78
CA PRO A 892 -62.08 -58.49 -4.60
C PRO A 892 -61.00 -58.13 -5.64
N THR A 893 -60.18 -59.12 -5.95
CA THR A 893 -59.42 -59.24 -7.21
C THR A 893 -60.15 -60.15 -8.21
N GLU A 894 -60.28 -59.73 -9.47
CA GLU A 894 -60.34 -60.64 -10.63
C GLU A 894 -59.51 -60.07 -11.79
N GLY A 895 -58.68 -60.90 -12.41
CA GLY A 895 -58.09 -60.67 -13.75
C GLY A 895 -58.80 -61.56 -14.79
N PRO A 896 -58.14 -62.05 -15.87
CA PRO A 896 -56.82 -61.70 -16.38
C PRO A 896 -56.73 -61.54 -17.93
N ALA A 897 -55.54 -61.17 -18.41
CA ALA A 897 -54.88 -61.56 -19.69
C ALA A 897 -55.63 -61.62 -21.05
N ALA A 898 -55.05 -60.93 -22.06
CA ALA A 898 -54.75 -61.50 -23.39
C ALA A 898 -53.71 -60.66 -24.16
N GLU A 899 -52.96 -61.30 -25.06
CA GLU A 899 -51.80 -60.77 -25.80
C GLU A 899 -52.15 -59.89 -27.01
N LYS A 900 -51.24 -58.99 -27.44
CA LYS A 900 -50.50 -59.14 -28.72
C LYS A 900 -49.32 -58.16 -28.90
N SER A 901 -48.54 -58.43 -29.96
CA SER A 901 -47.10 -58.20 -30.11
C SER A 901 -46.71 -57.17 -31.20
N GLU A 902 -45.38 -57.08 -31.47
CA GLU A 902 -44.70 -56.47 -32.64
C GLU A 902 -44.47 -54.93 -32.59
N ASP A 903 -43.33 -54.37 -33.03
CA ASP A 903 -41.98 -54.92 -33.29
C ASP A 903 -40.94 -53.79 -33.46
N GLY A 904 -39.65 -54.12 -33.32
CA GLY A 904 -38.50 -53.33 -33.85
C GLY A 904 -38.09 -52.03 -33.09
N GLU A 905 -36.83 -51.59 -33.10
CA GLU A 905 -35.60 -52.18 -33.63
C GLU A 905 -34.38 -51.56 -32.89
N LYS A 906 -33.33 -52.33 -32.62
CA LYS A 906 -32.05 -51.85 -32.02
C LYS A 906 -30.95 -51.83 -33.08
N ALA A 907 -30.09 -50.81 -33.09
CA ALA A 907 -28.77 -50.88 -33.71
C ALA A 907 -27.72 -50.05 -32.95
N GLU A 908 -26.56 -50.68 -32.77
CA GLU A 908 -25.47 -50.36 -31.85
C GLU A 908 -24.41 -49.36 -32.39
N MET A 909 -23.78 -48.61 -31.47
CA MET A 909 -22.31 -48.35 -31.40
C MET A 909 -21.60 -47.62 -32.60
N PRO A 910 -20.27 -47.32 -32.55
CA PRO A 910 -19.27 -47.49 -31.48
C PRO A 910 -18.45 -46.25 -31.08
N THR A 911 -17.65 -46.43 -30.03
CA THR A 911 -16.47 -45.63 -29.67
C THR A 911 -15.20 -46.39 -30.10
N GLU A 912 -14.18 -45.73 -30.69
CA GLU A 912 -12.74 -45.84 -30.31
C GLU A 912 -11.71 -45.25 -31.32
N LEU A 913 -10.67 -44.63 -30.74
CA LEU A 913 -9.22 -44.61 -31.09
C LEU A 913 -8.70 -44.57 -32.57
N SER A 914 -7.93 -43.51 -32.89
CA SER A 914 -6.44 -43.55 -33.05
C SER A 914 -5.79 -42.73 -34.20
N ALA A 915 -4.62 -42.16 -33.86
CA ALA A 915 -3.37 -42.01 -34.64
C ALA A 915 -3.24 -41.21 -35.97
N VAL A 916 -2.42 -40.13 -35.89
CA VAL A 916 -1.23 -39.80 -36.71
C VAL A 916 -1.31 -39.85 -38.26
N SER A 917 -1.14 -38.68 -38.95
CA SER A 917 0.08 -38.35 -39.73
C SER A 917 -0.02 -37.09 -40.64
N LYS A 918 1.11 -36.37 -40.67
CA LYS A 918 1.68 -35.39 -41.63
C LYS A 918 1.00 -34.99 -42.97
N THR A 919 1.40 -33.77 -43.37
CA THR A 919 1.94 -33.31 -44.67
C THR A 919 1.11 -32.44 -45.65
N ALA A 920 1.76 -31.32 -46.01
CA ALA A 920 1.83 -30.67 -47.33
C ALA A 920 0.89 -29.51 -47.69
N MET A 921 1.50 -28.55 -48.40
CA MET A 921 0.95 -27.29 -48.93
C MET A 921 0.09 -27.51 -50.19
N PRO A 922 -0.44 -26.44 -50.79
CA PRO A 922 0.28 -25.95 -51.99
C PRO A 922 0.50 -24.42 -52.06
N ASP A 923 1.57 -24.04 -52.77
CA ASP A 923 1.89 -22.67 -53.21
C ASP A 923 1.07 -22.21 -54.43
N LYS A 924 0.97 -20.89 -54.64
CA LYS A 924 1.49 -20.12 -55.81
C LYS A 924 0.96 -18.66 -55.81
N GLU A 925 1.85 -17.66 -55.83
CA GLU A 925 2.30 -16.85 -57.00
C GLU A 925 1.21 -15.89 -57.55
N GLU A 926 1.43 -14.64 -57.99
CA GLU A 926 2.58 -13.78 -58.37
C GLU A 926 2.11 -12.30 -58.19
N GLY A 927 2.90 -11.21 -58.19
CA GLY A 927 4.34 -10.97 -58.39
C GLY A 927 4.64 -9.46 -58.64
N ALA A 928 5.91 -9.10 -58.90
CA ALA A 928 6.43 -7.80 -59.43
C ALA A 928 6.36 -6.52 -58.53
N ALA A 929 7.35 -5.63 -58.38
CA ALA A 929 8.68 -5.43 -58.99
C ALA A 929 9.49 -4.33 -58.22
N VAL A 930 10.75 -4.18 -58.61
CA VAL A 930 11.88 -3.39 -58.04
C VAL A 930 12.24 -2.27 -59.06
N PRO A 931 12.78 -1.07 -58.70
CA PRO A 931 14.25 -0.93 -58.53
C PRO A 931 14.82 0.11 -57.54
N ALA A 932 16.11 -0.12 -57.28
CA ALA A 932 17.03 0.51 -56.32
C ALA A 932 17.65 1.85 -56.76
N THR A 933 18.15 2.62 -55.76
CA THR A 933 19.31 3.55 -55.74
C THR A 933 19.47 4.04 -54.28
N GLU A 934 20.65 4.25 -53.67
CA GLU A 934 22.04 3.91 -54.01
C GLU A 934 22.89 3.92 -52.70
N ALA A 935 24.24 3.87 -52.76
CA ALA A 935 25.15 4.05 -51.61
C ALA A 935 25.99 5.34 -51.76
N PRO A 936 26.70 5.78 -50.70
CA PRO A 936 28.14 6.01 -50.94
C PRO A 936 29.05 5.53 -49.81
N ALA A 937 30.27 5.14 -50.20
CA ALA A 937 31.40 5.01 -49.28
C ALA A 937 32.21 6.33 -49.25
N GLY A 938 32.81 6.65 -48.11
CA GLY A 938 33.72 7.78 -47.95
C GLY A 938 34.83 7.44 -46.97
N SER A 939 36.08 7.48 -47.42
CA SER A 939 37.27 7.20 -46.62
C SER A 939 38.02 8.48 -46.28
N SER A 940 38.49 8.62 -45.05
CA SER A 940 39.73 9.35 -44.76
C SER A 940 40.43 8.71 -43.57
N ALA A 941 41.67 8.29 -43.79
CA ALA A 941 42.59 7.99 -42.70
C ALA A 941 43.36 9.27 -42.37
N GLU A 942 43.59 9.52 -41.09
CA GLU A 942 44.63 10.44 -40.67
C GLU A 942 45.39 9.82 -39.49
N THR A 943 46.70 9.99 -39.51
CA THR A 943 47.64 9.41 -38.56
C THR A 943 48.55 10.55 -38.12
N GLU A 944 48.60 10.91 -36.84
CA GLU A 944 49.75 11.64 -36.32
C GLU A 944 49.94 11.44 -34.80
N GLU A 945 51.20 11.59 -34.38
CA GLU A 945 51.70 11.22 -33.06
C GLU A 945 51.54 12.36 -32.03
N ARG A 946 51.09 12.04 -30.81
CA ARG A 946 51.87 12.32 -29.58
C ARG A 946 51.32 11.65 -28.32
#